data_AF-A0A495ZCA3-F1
#
_entry.id   AF-A0A495ZCA3-F1
#
_cell.length_a   1.000
_cell.length_b   1.000
_cell.length_c   1.000
_cell.angle_alpha   90.00
_cell.angle_beta   90.00
_cell.angle_gamma   90.00
#
_symmetry.space_group_name_H-M   'P 1'
#
loop_
_entity.id
_entity.type
_entity.pdbx_description
1 polymer ?
#
loop_
_entity_poly.entity_id
_entity_poly.type
_entity_poly.pdbx_seq_one_letter_code
_entity_poly.pdbx_strand_id
1 'polypeptide(L)'
;MQQQVLQDKTFTNSIGMQFVRIAPGTFMMGSANANLADELIAGKEYLRDGDWDEQPIHQVTLSAPFHIGIFQVTNAQYEEFQSDHNELRGKLGFSQDDDEAVVFVDWHDATRFCEWLSEKEGLPYRLPTEAEWEYVCRAGTTTHYHTGDTLPDEYHKNVGESWYPDAGRSQGVEEVVPLHVGKTTPNAWGVYDMHGNVEEWCQDWYGPYESDPQVDPIGREEGLYRVTRGGSHSTLLCYLRSANRMGAVPEDKHWYIGFRVVCGEMPETATLLPAQKVALWGCDVKQVMAQQNVPTTAPYFAEPIPFVRIPDGSNGPLYSAHNHVPAIVECPNGDMFAAWYSCVTERGRELTLAASRLRDGASEWEVAEPFWGPPDRNNHATSLWRNENGRIYHFNGLSAAATWGPLALVMRYSDDNCVTWSKPRFISPEHRLRHMPIASVFRRQDGSILLACDAVTGGNGGTAIWLSDDDGETWYDPGAGQPIPEFAAGKSGGWITGIHAAVVELSDGRLMAYGRGDTIDGRMPKSVSEDGGKTWQYSASQFPVVSGGQRCVFLRLQEGPIFLASFTGSRKTPETMPIVDDSGNEHLVTGLFGALSYDDGETWSHIRLISDDGPGREIETMDGRPFTMGLNSAEPGGYLAVCQDRNGIVHLISSKQHYRFNYAWLKEVPPSAVRT
;
A
#
# COMPACT_ATOMS: atom_id res chain seq x y z
N MET A 1 -46.77 -19.43 3.10
CA MET A 1 -45.93 -19.66 1.91
C MET A 1 -44.48 -19.31 2.21
N GLN A 2 -44.17 -18.10 2.72
CA GLN A 2 -42.79 -17.69 3.09
C GLN A 2 -42.06 -18.64 4.06
N GLN A 3 -42.66 -19.06 5.19
CA GLN A 3 -42.04 -20.03 6.11
C GLN A 3 -41.85 -21.44 5.52
N GLN A 4 -42.55 -21.78 4.44
CA GLN A 4 -42.46 -23.10 3.81
C GLN A 4 -41.24 -23.19 2.88
N VAL A 5 -40.90 -22.10 2.18
CA VAL A 5 -39.69 -22.00 1.32
C VAL A 5 -38.42 -22.21 2.14
N LEU A 6 -38.37 -21.68 3.37
CA LEU A 6 -37.24 -21.86 4.30
C LEU A 6 -37.11 -23.29 4.87
N GLN A 7 -38.06 -24.19 4.57
CA GLN A 7 -37.97 -25.61 4.90
C GLN A 7 -37.55 -26.48 3.72
N ASP A 8 -37.64 -25.95 2.49
CA ASP A 8 -37.32 -26.69 1.28
C ASP A 8 -35.80 -26.94 1.16
N LYS A 9 -35.42 -28.09 0.61
CA LYS A 9 -34.00 -28.42 0.38
C LYS A 9 -33.34 -27.44 -0.59
N THR A 10 -34.10 -27.00 -1.59
CA THR A 10 -33.68 -26.03 -2.61
C THR A 10 -34.89 -25.20 -3.02
N PHE A 11 -34.67 -23.94 -3.38
CA PHE A 11 -35.71 -23.12 -4.01
C PHE A 11 -35.10 -22.17 -5.04
N THR A 12 -35.93 -21.67 -5.94
CA THR A 12 -35.58 -20.60 -6.88
C THR A 12 -36.39 -19.36 -6.54
N ASN A 13 -35.75 -18.22 -6.38
CA ASN A 13 -36.40 -16.97 -6.03
C ASN A 13 -37.03 -16.26 -7.25
N SER A 14 -37.62 -15.08 -7.04
CA SER A 14 -38.34 -14.33 -8.07
C SER A 14 -37.47 -13.79 -9.21
N ILE A 15 -36.16 -13.71 -9.02
CA ILE A 15 -35.17 -13.26 -10.03
C ILE A 15 -34.32 -14.42 -10.57
N GLY A 16 -34.74 -15.67 -10.33
CA GLY A 16 -34.10 -16.86 -10.90
C GLY A 16 -32.86 -17.35 -10.15
N MET A 17 -32.49 -16.76 -9.01
CA MET A 17 -31.41 -17.28 -8.16
C MET A 17 -31.83 -18.59 -7.53
N GLN A 18 -30.96 -19.58 -7.57
CA GLN A 18 -31.17 -20.89 -6.96
C GLN A 18 -30.44 -20.95 -5.61
N PHE A 19 -31.12 -21.48 -4.61
CA PHE A 19 -30.59 -21.61 -3.26
C PHE A 19 -30.62 -23.07 -2.80
N VAL A 20 -29.65 -23.46 -1.99
CA VAL A 20 -29.60 -24.75 -1.31
C VAL A 20 -29.55 -24.58 0.20
N ARG A 21 -30.29 -25.42 0.92
CA ARG A 21 -30.35 -25.43 2.37
C ARG A 21 -29.10 -26.09 2.96
N ILE A 22 -28.41 -25.37 3.82
CA ILE A 22 -27.26 -25.83 4.59
C ILE A 22 -27.71 -26.20 6.00
N ALA A 23 -27.27 -27.37 6.48
CA ALA A 23 -27.60 -27.84 7.82
C ALA A 23 -26.65 -27.22 8.88
N PRO A 24 -27.13 -26.99 10.11
CA PRO A 24 -26.27 -26.62 11.24
C PRO A 24 -25.12 -27.62 11.41
N GLY A 25 -24.01 -27.16 11.96
CA GLY A 25 -22.87 -28.04 12.21
C GLY A 25 -21.71 -27.34 12.90
N THR A 26 -20.62 -28.08 13.03
CA THR A 26 -19.39 -27.59 13.67
C THR A 26 -18.21 -28.00 12.82
N PHE A 27 -17.28 -27.07 12.62
CA PHE A 27 -16.08 -27.28 11.82
C PHE A 27 -14.88 -26.54 12.43
N MET A 28 -13.70 -26.83 11.90
CA MET A 28 -12.48 -26.07 12.22
C MET A 28 -12.29 -24.98 11.17
N MET A 29 -12.33 -23.73 11.60
CA MET A 29 -12.14 -22.54 10.77
C MET A 29 -10.67 -22.12 10.79
N GLY A 30 -10.16 -21.70 9.62
CA GLY A 30 -8.76 -21.39 9.42
C GLY A 30 -7.91 -22.61 9.07
N SER A 31 -6.59 -22.43 9.08
CA SER A 31 -5.63 -23.50 8.80
C SER A 31 -4.46 -23.39 9.75
N ALA A 32 -3.87 -24.50 10.16
CA ALA A 32 -2.67 -24.55 11.00
C ALA A 32 -1.56 -25.32 10.29
N ASN A 33 -0.42 -24.67 10.00
CA ASN A 33 0.74 -25.28 9.34
C ASN A 33 0.31 -26.03 8.06
N ALA A 34 -0.15 -25.28 7.05
CA ALA A 34 -0.77 -25.86 5.88
C ALA A 34 0.17 -26.82 5.12
N ASN A 35 1.49 -26.63 5.20
CA ASN A 35 2.49 -27.47 4.53
C ASN A 35 2.14 -27.70 3.04
N LEU A 36 1.86 -26.60 2.35
CA LEU A 36 1.40 -26.57 0.98
C LEU A 36 2.43 -27.19 0.03
N ALA A 37 1.96 -27.93 -0.98
CA ALA A 37 2.80 -28.48 -2.04
C ALA A 37 3.44 -27.35 -2.88
N ASP A 38 4.59 -27.63 -3.50
CA ASP A 38 5.35 -26.67 -4.32
C ASP A 38 4.51 -26.03 -5.43
N GLU A 39 3.61 -26.83 -6.04
CA GLU A 39 2.69 -26.39 -7.09
C GLU A 39 1.73 -25.30 -6.60
N LEU A 40 1.28 -25.36 -5.34
CA LEU A 40 0.30 -24.42 -4.80
C LEU A 40 0.91 -23.05 -4.48
N ILE A 41 2.20 -23.03 -4.16
CA ILE A 41 2.92 -21.81 -3.76
C ILE A 41 3.76 -21.23 -4.89
N ALA A 42 3.85 -21.89 -6.06
CA ALA A 42 4.65 -21.44 -7.20
C ALA A 42 6.11 -21.05 -6.83
N GLY A 43 6.73 -21.85 -5.95
CA GLY A 43 8.10 -21.63 -5.45
C GLY A 43 8.26 -20.51 -4.40
N LYS A 44 7.15 -19.93 -3.90
CA LYS A 44 7.16 -18.91 -2.84
C LYS A 44 7.16 -19.56 -1.46
N GLU A 45 8.33 -19.94 -0.96
CA GLU A 45 8.49 -20.65 0.32
C GLU A 45 7.81 -19.99 1.52
N TYR A 46 7.65 -18.67 1.52
CA TYR A 46 6.97 -17.96 2.61
C TYR A 46 5.48 -18.30 2.75
N LEU A 47 4.86 -18.91 1.72
CA LEU A 47 3.48 -19.38 1.70
C LEU A 47 3.35 -20.86 2.10
N ARG A 48 4.46 -21.56 2.39
CA ARG A 48 4.49 -23.00 2.71
C ARG A 48 3.51 -23.37 3.80
N ASP A 49 3.40 -22.54 4.83
CA ASP A 49 2.59 -22.84 6.01
C ASP A 49 1.16 -22.27 5.91
N GLY A 50 0.78 -21.75 4.74
CA GLY A 50 -0.45 -20.98 4.52
C GLY A 50 -0.23 -19.49 4.72
N ASP A 51 -1.30 -18.71 4.60
CA ASP A 51 -1.25 -17.29 4.95
C ASP A 51 -1.27 -17.11 6.48
N TRP A 52 -0.61 -16.06 6.97
CA TRP A 52 -0.40 -15.82 8.40
C TRP A 52 -1.72 -15.53 9.14
N ASP A 53 -2.72 -15.00 8.45
CA ASP A 53 -4.00 -14.57 9.03
C ASP A 53 -5.10 -15.64 9.01
N GLU A 54 -4.75 -16.85 8.55
CA GLU A 54 -5.57 -18.06 8.68
C GLU A 54 -5.42 -18.72 10.07
N GLN A 55 -4.53 -18.17 10.90
CA GLN A 55 -4.20 -18.62 12.25
C GLN A 55 -4.84 -17.72 13.34
N PRO A 56 -5.12 -18.27 14.54
CA PRO A 56 -5.12 -19.70 14.85
C PRO A 56 -6.35 -20.42 14.26
N ILE A 57 -6.17 -21.71 13.96
CA ILE A 57 -7.30 -22.60 13.71
C ILE A 57 -8.17 -22.71 14.97
N HIS A 58 -9.48 -22.59 14.84
CA HIS A 58 -10.41 -22.62 15.98
C HIS A 58 -11.74 -23.28 15.60
N GLN A 59 -12.49 -23.72 16.60
CA GLN A 59 -13.77 -24.40 16.39
C GLN A 59 -14.89 -23.38 16.21
N VAL A 60 -15.70 -23.54 15.17
CA VAL A 60 -16.91 -22.74 14.94
C VAL A 60 -18.13 -23.64 14.85
N THR A 61 -19.19 -23.28 15.57
CA THR A 61 -20.50 -23.94 15.50
C THR A 61 -21.52 -22.99 14.88
N LEU A 62 -22.14 -23.40 13.77
CA LEU A 62 -23.32 -22.75 13.20
C LEU A 62 -24.57 -23.46 13.71
N SER A 63 -25.39 -22.76 14.50
CA SER A 63 -26.48 -23.38 15.27
C SER A 63 -27.79 -23.50 14.49
N ALA A 64 -27.97 -22.67 13.46
CA ALA A 64 -29.18 -22.59 12.66
C ALA A 64 -28.94 -22.97 11.19
N PRO A 65 -29.94 -23.57 10.51
CA PRO A 65 -29.87 -23.76 9.07
C PRO A 65 -30.05 -22.42 8.36
N PHE A 66 -29.45 -22.30 7.19
CA PHE A 66 -29.64 -21.17 6.28
C PHE A 66 -29.64 -21.69 4.84
N HIS A 67 -30.09 -20.86 3.91
CA HIS A 67 -30.00 -21.14 2.49
C HIS A 67 -28.92 -20.26 1.88
N ILE A 68 -28.11 -20.81 0.98
CA ILE A 68 -27.09 -20.04 0.27
C ILE A 68 -27.28 -20.18 -1.24
N GLY A 69 -27.01 -19.10 -1.96
CA GLY A 69 -26.98 -19.08 -3.42
C GLY A 69 -26.03 -20.16 -3.93
N ILE A 70 -26.53 -21.00 -4.83
CA ILE A 70 -25.77 -22.07 -5.47
C ILE A 70 -24.63 -21.49 -6.32
N PHE A 71 -24.81 -20.27 -6.84
CA PHE A 71 -23.88 -19.51 -7.65
C PHE A 71 -23.62 -18.12 -7.05
N GLN A 72 -22.56 -17.46 -7.50
CA GLN A 72 -22.39 -16.01 -7.34
C GLN A 72 -23.53 -15.25 -8.04
N VAL A 73 -23.81 -14.02 -7.60
CA VAL A 73 -24.81 -13.16 -8.24
C VAL A 73 -24.32 -12.80 -9.64
N THR A 74 -25.19 -12.94 -10.65
CA THR A 74 -24.85 -12.62 -12.04
C THR A 74 -25.20 -11.18 -12.41
N ASN A 75 -24.65 -10.67 -13.52
CA ASN A 75 -25.03 -9.35 -14.06
C ASN A 75 -26.54 -9.20 -14.25
N ALA A 76 -27.18 -10.18 -14.91
CA ALA A 76 -28.62 -10.11 -15.14
C ALA A 76 -29.45 -10.09 -13.83
N GLN A 77 -28.98 -10.76 -12.79
CA GLN A 77 -29.63 -10.73 -11.48
C GLN A 77 -29.43 -9.39 -10.77
N TYR A 78 -28.20 -8.85 -10.80
CA TYR A 78 -27.87 -7.57 -10.18
C TYR A 78 -28.61 -6.40 -10.85
N GLU A 79 -28.77 -6.45 -12.17
CA GLU A 79 -29.43 -5.39 -12.94
C GLU A 79 -30.94 -5.29 -12.71
N GLU A 80 -31.58 -6.31 -12.13
CA GLU A 80 -32.95 -6.22 -11.63
C GLU A 80 -33.06 -5.27 -10.43
N PHE A 81 -31.98 -5.10 -9.66
CA PHE A 81 -31.84 -4.12 -8.58
C PHE A 81 -31.36 -2.78 -9.12
N GLN A 82 -30.29 -2.80 -9.92
CA GLN A 82 -29.60 -1.60 -10.39
C GLN A 82 -29.30 -1.71 -11.89
N SER A 83 -30.26 -1.29 -12.72
CA SER A 83 -30.22 -1.50 -14.17
C SER A 83 -29.10 -0.76 -14.90
N ASP A 84 -28.61 0.36 -14.35
CA ASP A 84 -27.49 1.14 -14.89
C ASP A 84 -26.13 0.47 -14.66
N HIS A 85 -26.05 -0.61 -13.86
CA HIS A 85 -24.83 -1.41 -13.75
C HIS A 85 -24.40 -2.04 -15.08
N ASN A 86 -25.32 -2.19 -16.05
CA ASN A 86 -24.99 -2.70 -17.38
C ASN A 86 -23.94 -1.85 -18.12
N GLU A 87 -23.75 -0.58 -17.73
CA GLU A 87 -22.72 0.31 -18.27
C GLU A 87 -21.29 -0.11 -17.88
N LEU A 88 -21.14 -0.92 -16.80
CA LEU A 88 -19.87 -1.46 -16.34
C LEU A 88 -19.52 -2.80 -16.97
N ARG A 89 -20.44 -3.45 -17.70
CA ARG A 89 -20.16 -4.70 -18.41
C ARG A 89 -19.01 -4.52 -19.39
N GLY A 90 -18.07 -5.45 -19.38
CA GLY A 90 -16.89 -5.38 -20.25
C GLY A 90 -15.92 -4.24 -19.90
N LYS A 91 -16.10 -3.52 -18.78
CA LYS A 91 -15.06 -2.64 -18.25
C LYS A 91 -13.81 -3.49 -18.01
N LEU A 92 -12.72 -3.10 -18.66
CA LEU A 92 -11.47 -3.88 -18.69
C LEU A 92 -11.65 -5.31 -19.25
N GLY A 93 -12.67 -5.55 -20.08
CA GLY A 93 -12.95 -6.86 -20.70
C GLY A 93 -13.61 -7.89 -19.78
N PHE A 94 -13.87 -7.59 -18.51
CA PHE A 94 -14.47 -8.53 -17.56
C PHE A 94 -15.99 -8.38 -17.45
N SER A 95 -16.66 -9.47 -17.03
CA SER A 95 -18.09 -9.51 -16.70
C SER A 95 -18.97 -8.95 -17.83
N GLN A 96 -18.92 -9.59 -18.99
CA GLN A 96 -19.59 -9.11 -20.22
C GLN A 96 -21.03 -9.65 -20.35
N ASP A 97 -21.22 -10.93 -20.10
CA ASP A 97 -22.48 -11.63 -20.37
C ASP A 97 -23.44 -11.65 -19.16
N ASP A 98 -24.70 -11.99 -19.41
CA ASP A 98 -25.77 -12.03 -18.42
C ASP A 98 -25.51 -13.02 -17.27
N ASP A 99 -24.86 -14.15 -17.58
CA ASP A 99 -24.56 -15.26 -16.68
C ASP A 99 -23.11 -15.23 -16.14
N GLU A 100 -22.41 -14.11 -16.29
CA GLU A 100 -21.16 -13.84 -15.58
C GLU A 100 -21.40 -13.24 -14.20
N ALA A 101 -20.52 -13.57 -13.25
CA ALA A 101 -20.54 -13.00 -11.92
C ALA A 101 -20.41 -11.47 -11.98
N VAL A 102 -21.27 -10.77 -11.25
CA VAL A 102 -21.20 -9.31 -11.14
C VAL A 102 -19.90 -8.90 -10.43
N VAL A 103 -19.20 -7.91 -10.98
CA VAL A 103 -17.96 -7.33 -10.43
C VAL A 103 -18.04 -5.80 -10.50
N PHE A 104 -17.02 -5.08 -10.02
CA PHE A 104 -17.09 -3.62 -9.84
C PHE A 104 -18.23 -3.19 -8.89
N VAL A 105 -18.53 -4.02 -7.91
CA VAL A 105 -19.47 -3.73 -6.81
C VAL A 105 -18.70 -3.64 -5.50
N ASP A 106 -18.99 -2.61 -4.73
CA ASP A 106 -18.44 -2.45 -3.38
C ASP A 106 -19.27 -3.24 -2.34
N TRP A 107 -18.82 -3.27 -1.08
CA TRP A 107 -19.54 -4.01 -0.04
C TRP A 107 -20.94 -3.43 0.24
N HIS A 108 -21.10 -2.12 0.07
CA HIS A 108 -22.37 -1.44 0.28
C HIS A 108 -23.35 -1.72 -0.86
N ASP A 109 -22.89 -1.77 -2.11
CA ASP A 109 -23.65 -2.22 -3.28
C ASP A 109 -24.21 -3.63 -3.05
N ALA A 110 -23.34 -4.56 -2.65
CA ALA A 110 -23.72 -5.95 -2.40
C ALA A 110 -24.72 -6.10 -1.24
N THR A 111 -24.56 -5.30 -0.18
CA THR A 111 -25.50 -5.27 0.96
C THR A 111 -26.86 -4.68 0.54
N ARG A 112 -26.87 -3.57 -0.21
CA ARG A 112 -28.12 -2.97 -0.72
C ARG A 112 -28.88 -3.89 -1.65
N PHE A 113 -28.18 -4.69 -2.48
CA PHE A 113 -28.81 -5.73 -3.29
C PHE A 113 -29.57 -6.73 -2.41
N CYS A 114 -28.96 -7.19 -1.32
CA CYS A 114 -29.60 -8.12 -0.38
C CYS A 114 -30.80 -7.48 0.35
N GLU A 115 -30.68 -6.23 0.77
CA GLU A 115 -31.77 -5.46 1.39
C GLU A 115 -32.95 -5.31 0.44
N TRP A 116 -32.70 -4.89 -0.80
CA TRP A 116 -33.72 -4.77 -1.85
C TRP A 116 -34.41 -6.12 -2.13
N LEU A 117 -33.64 -7.20 -2.23
CA LEU A 117 -34.20 -8.53 -2.47
C LEU A 117 -35.06 -8.98 -1.28
N SER A 118 -34.67 -8.61 -0.05
CA SER A 118 -35.44 -8.86 1.16
C SER A 118 -36.78 -8.13 1.16
N GLU A 119 -36.78 -6.85 0.80
CA GLU A 119 -38.00 -6.06 0.67
C GLU A 119 -38.92 -6.60 -0.43
N LYS A 120 -38.34 -7.01 -1.56
CA LYS A 120 -39.07 -7.53 -2.72
C LYS A 120 -39.83 -8.82 -2.41
N GLU A 121 -39.25 -9.73 -1.61
CA GLU A 121 -39.82 -11.06 -1.38
C GLU A 121 -40.37 -11.28 0.04
N GLY A 122 -40.03 -10.39 0.98
CA GLY A 122 -40.33 -10.57 2.41
C GLY A 122 -39.59 -11.77 3.02
N LEU A 123 -38.38 -12.04 2.56
CA LEU A 123 -37.46 -13.06 3.08
C LEU A 123 -36.15 -12.41 3.52
N PRO A 124 -35.44 -12.94 4.54
CA PRO A 124 -34.23 -12.31 5.05
C PRO A 124 -33.01 -12.64 4.17
N TYR A 125 -32.73 -11.82 3.16
CA TYR A 125 -31.53 -11.94 2.34
C TYR A 125 -30.39 -11.06 2.87
N ARG A 126 -29.17 -11.60 2.86
CA ARG A 126 -27.95 -10.93 3.35
C ARG A 126 -26.71 -11.51 2.69
N LEU A 127 -25.57 -10.87 2.90
CA LEU A 127 -24.27 -11.49 2.64
C LEU A 127 -24.05 -12.68 3.60
N PRO A 128 -23.27 -13.70 3.18
CA PRO A 128 -22.81 -14.73 4.10
C PRO A 128 -21.94 -14.10 5.19
N THR A 129 -22.01 -14.65 6.40
CA THR A 129 -20.92 -14.46 7.34
C THR A 129 -19.68 -15.20 6.82
N GLU A 130 -18.50 -14.76 7.23
CA GLU A 130 -17.24 -15.40 6.88
C GLU A 130 -17.23 -16.88 7.29
N ALA A 131 -17.76 -17.19 8.47
CA ALA A 131 -17.85 -18.56 8.96
C ALA A 131 -18.82 -19.43 8.15
N GLU A 132 -19.98 -18.89 7.76
CA GLU A 132 -20.90 -19.59 6.86
C GLU A 132 -20.25 -19.86 5.51
N TRP A 133 -19.51 -18.89 4.96
CA TRP A 133 -18.82 -19.05 3.69
C TRP A 133 -17.79 -20.19 3.76
N GLU A 134 -16.91 -20.19 4.77
CA GLU A 134 -15.88 -21.24 4.89
C GLU A 134 -16.49 -22.62 5.18
N TYR A 135 -17.54 -22.67 6.01
CA TYR A 135 -18.28 -23.91 6.28
C TYR A 135 -18.87 -24.50 4.99
N VAL A 136 -19.51 -23.66 4.17
CA VAL A 136 -20.05 -24.05 2.88
C VAL A 136 -18.93 -24.47 1.92
N CYS A 137 -17.85 -23.70 1.83
CA CYS A 137 -16.72 -24.02 0.95
C CYS A 137 -16.20 -25.42 1.27
N ARG A 138 -15.91 -25.71 2.54
CA ARG A 138 -15.39 -26.99 2.99
C ARG A 138 -16.34 -28.15 2.78
N ALA A 139 -17.66 -27.94 2.92
CA ALA A 139 -18.69 -28.96 2.76
C ALA A 139 -18.40 -30.30 3.50
N GLY A 140 -17.81 -30.20 4.70
CA GLY A 140 -17.42 -31.35 5.55
C GLY A 140 -15.98 -31.85 5.38
N THR A 141 -15.20 -31.28 4.46
CA THR A 141 -13.77 -31.58 4.31
C THR A 141 -12.90 -30.80 5.32
N THR A 142 -11.70 -31.30 5.57
CA THR A 142 -10.66 -30.63 6.38
C THR A 142 -9.39 -30.33 5.57
N THR A 143 -9.42 -30.65 4.28
CA THR A 143 -8.34 -30.47 3.30
C THR A 143 -8.22 -29.01 2.85
N HIS A 144 -7.22 -28.71 2.01
CA HIS A 144 -7.01 -27.35 1.49
C HIS A 144 -8.15 -26.83 0.60
N TYR A 145 -8.78 -27.74 -0.15
CA TYR A 145 -9.92 -27.49 -1.03
C TYR A 145 -11.03 -28.51 -0.74
N HIS A 146 -12.25 -28.23 -1.20
CA HIS A 146 -13.33 -29.22 -1.11
C HIS A 146 -13.10 -30.45 -2.01
N THR A 147 -12.14 -30.35 -2.93
CA THR A 147 -11.69 -31.42 -3.83
C THR A 147 -10.56 -32.28 -3.24
N GLY A 148 -10.09 -31.96 -2.03
CA GLY A 148 -8.92 -32.58 -1.40
C GLY A 148 -7.77 -31.59 -1.24
N ASP A 149 -6.54 -32.08 -1.27
CA ASP A 149 -5.34 -31.23 -1.11
C ASP A 149 -4.82 -30.65 -2.44
N THR A 150 -5.54 -30.90 -3.54
CA THR A 150 -5.26 -30.36 -4.88
C THR A 150 -6.52 -29.77 -5.49
N LEU A 151 -6.36 -28.74 -6.32
CA LEU A 151 -7.43 -28.10 -7.06
C LEU A 151 -7.40 -28.53 -8.54
N PRO A 152 -8.51 -29.02 -9.13
CA PRO A 152 -8.57 -29.38 -10.53
C PRO A 152 -8.44 -28.19 -11.50
N ASP A 153 -7.97 -28.45 -12.72
CA ASP A 153 -7.75 -27.41 -13.75
C ASP A 153 -8.97 -26.58 -14.13
N GLU A 154 -10.19 -27.09 -13.94
CA GLU A 154 -11.42 -26.33 -14.24
C GLU A 154 -11.60 -25.09 -13.35
N TYR A 155 -10.93 -25.04 -12.20
CA TYR A 155 -10.91 -23.87 -11.30
C TYR A 155 -9.77 -22.89 -11.64
N HIS A 156 -8.81 -23.29 -12.48
CA HIS A 156 -7.60 -22.52 -12.77
C HIS A 156 -7.88 -21.42 -13.79
N LYS A 157 -8.27 -20.24 -13.32
CA LYS A 157 -8.54 -19.07 -14.17
C LYS A 157 -7.37 -18.09 -14.15
N ASN A 158 -6.47 -18.19 -15.14
CA ASN A 158 -5.28 -17.33 -15.29
C ASN A 158 -4.38 -17.34 -14.03
N VAL A 159 -3.98 -18.50 -13.53
CA VAL A 159 -3.27 -18.64 -12.24
C VAL A 159 -1.91 -17.92 -12.27
N GLY A 160 -1.73 -16.92 -11.40
CA GLY A 160 -0.50 -16.13 -11.35
C GLY A 160 -0.63 -14.80 -10.63
N GLU A 161 0.45 -14.02 -10.64
CA GLU A 161 0.46 -12.61 -10.22
C GLU A 161 0.30 -11.74 -11.48
N SER A 162 -0.88 -11.12 -11.63
CA SER A 162 -1.22 -10.33 -12.81
C SER A 162 -0.80 -8.86 -12.66
N TRP A 163 -0.27 -8.29 -13.74
CA TRP A 163 0.00 -6.86 -13.88
C TRP A 163 -1.15 -6.11 -14.57
N TYR A 164 -2.20 -6.82 -14.99
CA TYR A 164 -3.29 -6.24 -15.77
C TYR A 164 -4.03 -5.14 -14.99
N PRO A 165 -4.47 -4.03 -15.64
CA PRO A 165 -4.30 -3.66 -17.06
C PRO A 165 -3.03 -2.85 -17.39
N ASP A 166 -1.90 -2.99 -16.69
CA ASP A 166 -0.65 -2.28 -17.04
C ASP A 166 -0.17 -2.70 -18.43
N ALA A 167 -0.30 -1.81 -19.42
CA ALA A 167 0.09 -2.06 -20.81
C ALA A 167 1.60 -2.32 -20.99
N GLY A 168 2.44 -1.91 -20.04
CA GLY A 168 3.89 -2.10 -20.09
C GLY A 168 4.37 -3.44 -19.51
N ARG A 169 3.53 -4.12 -18.71
CA ARG A 169 3.94 -5.33 -17.97
C ARG A 169 2.96 -6.51 -18.04
N SER A 170 1.71 -6.27 -18.40
CA SER A 170 0.71 -7.33 -18.60
C SER A 170 0.77 -7.91 -20.02
N GLN A 171 0.17 -9.09 -20.20
CA GLN A 171 -0.14 -9.69 -21.50
C GLN A 171 -1.42 -9.10 -22.12
N GLY A 172 -1.98 -8.04 -21.53
CA GLY A 172 -3.17 -7.35 -22.02
C GLY A 172 -4.41 -8.23 -21.99
N VAL A 173 -5.20 -8.19 -23.06
CA VAL A 173 -6.48 -8.92 -23.17
C VAL A 173 -6.34 -10.44 -23.06
N GLU A 174 -5.13 -10.99 -23.25
CA GLU A 174 -4.87 -12.42 -23.07
C GLU A 174 -4.99 -12.85 -21.60
N GLU A 175 -4.89 -11.93 -20.64
CA GLU A 175 -5.09 -12.19 -19.21
C GLU A 175 -6.56 -12.18 -18.78
N VAL A 176 -7.46 -11.69 -19.64
CA VAL A 176 -8.89 -11.57 -19.35
C VAL A 176 -9.57 -12.92 -19.54
N VAL A 177 -10.36 -13.33 -18.55
CA VAL A 177 -11.04 -14.63 -18.53
C VAL A 177 -12.55 -14.47 -18.34
N PRO A 178 -13.37 -15.35 -18.93
CA PRO A 178 -14.81 -15.35 -18.68
C PRO A 178 -15.15 -15.64 -17.21
N LEU A 179 -16.09 -14.88 -16.67
CA LEU A 179 -16.56 -14.98 -15.29
C LEU A 179 -17.91 -15.72 -15.15
N HIS A 180 -18.27 -16.51 -16.16
CA HIS A 180 -19.48 -17.32 -16.16
C HIS A 180 -19.59 -18.18 -14.89
N VAL A 181 -20.76 -18.16 -14.26
CA VAL A 181 -21.05 -18.94 -13.05
C VAL A 181 -21.46 -20.38 -13.39
N GLY A 182 -21.34 -21.27 -12.40
CA GLY A 182 -21.76 -22.67 -12.46
C GLY A 182 -20.91 -23.55 -13.38
N LYS A 183 -19.64 -23.18 -13.62
CA LYS A 183 -18.77 -23.91 -14.57
C LYS A 183 -17.86 -24.93 -13.91
N THR A 184 -17.57 -24.77 -12.61
CA THR A 184 -16.75 -25.72 -11.85
C THR A 184 -17.60 -26.85 -11.25
N THR A 185 -16.99 -27.98 -10.87
CA THR A 185 -17.74 -29.03 -10.16
C THR A 185 -18.24 -28.50 -8.81
N PRO A 186 -19.50 -28.74 -8.42
CA PRO A 186 -19.98 -28.29 -7.11
C PRO A 186 -19.33 -29.09 -5.98
N ASN A 187 -19.28 -28.49 -4.80
CA ASN A 187 -18.91 -29.20 -3.58
C ASN A 187 -19.96 -30.27 -3.20
N ALA A 188 -19.71 -31.02 -2.12
CA ALA A 188 -20.59 -32.10 -1.65
C ALA A 188 -22.03 -31.65 -1.30
N TRP A 189 -22.27 -30.35 -1.16
CA TRP A 189 -23.58 -29.77 -0.86
C TRP A 189 -24.25 -29.13 -2.08
N GLY A 190 -23.63 -29.22 -3.26
CA GLY A 190 -24.21 -28.73 -4.51
C GLY A 190 -23.97 -27.25 -4.77
N VAL A 191 -23.00 -26.63 -4.09
CA VAL A 191 -22.65 -25.21 -4.29
C VAL A 191 -21.45 -25.11 -5.24
N TYR A 192 -21.56 -24.24 -6.23
CA TYR A 192 -20.58 -24.07 -7.31
C TYR A 192 -19.60 -22.93 -7.03
N ASP A 193 -18.47 -22.96 -7.74
CA ASP A 193 -17.46 -21.89 -7.83
C ASP A 193 -16.97 -21.41 -6.45
N MET A 194 -16.74 -22.35 -5.53
CA MET A 194 -16.24 -22.06 -4.17
C MET A 194 -14.73 -21.81 -4.11
N HIS A 195 -14.02 -21.96 -5.24
CA HIS A 195 -12.57 -21.79 -5.38
C HIS A 195 -12.28 -20.97 -6.66
N GLY A 196 -12.22 -19.65 -6.54
CA GLY A 196 -11.97 -18.72 -7.63
C GLY A 196 -13.24 -18.19 -8.32
N ASN A 197 -13.14 -17.97 -9.63
CA ASN A 197 -14.01 -17.06 -10.40
C ASN A 197 -13.86 -15.60 -9.95
N VAL A 198 -14.46 -15.23 -8.82
CA VAL A 198 -14.34 -13.91 -8.18
C VAL A 198 -14.25 -14.09 -6.67
N GLU A 199 -13.59 -13.17 -5.98
CA GLU A 199 -13.66 -13.09 -4.52
C GLU A 199 -15.05 -12.66 -4.11
N GLU A 200 -15.47 -13.03 -2.90
CA GLU A 200 -16.85 -12.78 -2.47
C GLU A 200 -16.91 -12.01 -1.16
N TRP A 201 -17.65 -10.88 -1.19
CA TRP A 201 -17.96 -10.11 0.00
C TRP A 201 -18.66 -10.95 1.06
N CYS A 202 -18.12 -10.89 2.28
CA CYS A 202 -18.76 -11.39 3.49
C CYS A 202 -19.27 -10.22 4.34
N GLN A 203 -20.18 -10.50 5.28
CA GLN A 203 -20.73 -9.50 6.20
C GLN A 203 -19.66 -8.93 7.15
N ASP A 204 -18.68 -9.76 7.54
CA ASP A 204 -17.80 -9.55 8.68
C ASP A 204 -16.80 -8.40 8.49
N TRP A 205 -16.53 -7.68 9.59
CA TRP A 205 -15.31 -6.87 9.68
C TRP A 205 -14.11 -7.79 9.86
N TYR A 206 -13.07 -7.56 9.04
CA TYR A 206 -11.81 -8.29 9.13
C TYR A 206 -11.08 -7.99 10.44
N GLY A 207 -10.44 -9.01 10.98
CA GLY A 207 -9.43 -8.90 12.02
C GLY A 207 -8.84 -10.27 12.38
N PRO A 208 -7.81 -10.30 13.25
CA PRO A 208 -7.14 -11.55 13.60
C PRO A 208 -8.13 -12.53 14.24
N TYR A 209 -7.95 -13.83 14.00
CA TYR A 209 -8.72 -14.86 14.68
C TYR A 209 -8.36 -14.94 16.16
N GLU A 210 -9.33 -15.41 16.95
CA GLU A 210 -9.14 -15.75 18.36
C GLU A 210 -9.15 -17.29 18.48
N SER A 211 -8.39 -17.85 19.42
CA SER A 211 -8.29 -19.31 19.58
C SER A 211 -9.52 -19.97 20.18
N ASP A 212 -10.38 -19.18 20.84
CA ASP A 212 -11.52 -19.70 21.59
C ASP A 212 -12.65 -20.18 20.64
N PRO A 213 -13.35 -21.28 20.98
CA PRO A 213 -14.50 -21.72 20.20
C PRO A 213 -15.58 -20.65 20.07
N GLN A 214 -16.15 -20.51 18.88
CA GLN A 214 -17.20 -19.54 18.58
C GLN A 214 -18.50 -20.23 18.17
N VAL A 215 -19.62 -19.61 18.51
CA VAL A 215 -20.96 -20.03 18.07
C VAL A 215 -21.54 -18.87 17.29
N ASP A 216 -21.94 -19.15 16.05
CA ASP A 216 -22.61 -18.18 15.17
C ASP A 216 -21.84 -16.83 15.05
N PRO A 217 -20.53 -16.82 14.73
CA PRO A 217 -19.76 -15.58 14.67
C PRO A 217 -20.16 -14.70 13.48
N ILE A 218 -20.20 -13.39 13.72
CA ILE A 218 -20.44 -12.34 12.70
C ILE A 218 -19.28 -11.33 12.63
N GLY A 219 -18.10 -11.74 13.13
CA GLY A 219 -16.87 -10.96 13.08
C GLY A 219 -16.72 -9.95 14.21
N ARG A 220 -15.86 -8.95 13.98
CA ARG A 220 -15.60 -7.85 14.92
C ARG A 220 -16.70 -6.79 14.85
N GLU A 221 -16.86 -6.03 15.94
CA GLU A 221 -17.83 -4.93 16.02
C GLU A 221 -17.54 -3.82 14.99
N GLU A 222 -16.27 -3.52 14.78
CA GLU A 222 -15.80 -2.51 13.84
C GLU A 222 -14.47 -2.93 13.19
N GLY A 223 -14.15 -2.29 12.07
CA GLY A 223 -12.91 -2.53 11.35
C GLY A 223 -12.67 -1.51 10.23
N LEU A 224 -11.52 -1.66 9.58
CA LEU A 224 -11.16 -0.87 8.38
C LEU A 224 -11.46 -1.60 7.08
N TYR A 225 -11.61 -2.93 7.13
CA TYR A 225 -11.75 -3.79 5.96
C TYR A 225 -12.88 -4.79 6.19
N ARG A 226 -13.63 -5.10 5.14
CA ARG A 226 -14.56 -6.22 5.12
C ARG A 226 -13.86 -7.45 4.57
N VAL A 227 -14.28 -8.62 5.06
CA VAL A 227 -13.73 -9.89 4.60
C VAL A 227 -14.17 -10.18 3.16
N THR A 228 -13.24 -10.64 2.33
CA THR A 228 -13.54 -11.37 1.10
C THR A 228 -13.00 -12.80 1.18
N ARG A 229 -13.67 -13.74 0.51
CA ARG A 229 -13.32 -15.17 0.53
C ARG A 229 -13.33 -15.79 -0.87
N GLY A 230 -12.67 -16.95 -0.99
CA GLY A 230 -12.69 -17.81 -2.18
C GLY A 230 -11.60 -17.57 -3.21
N GLY A 231 -10.87 -16.45 -3.09
CA GLY A 231 -9.95 -15.99 -4.10
C GLY A 231 -10.65 -15.67 -5.42
N SER A 232 -9.88 -15.29 -6.44
CA SER A 232 -10.40 -14.85 -7.73
C SER A 232 -9.72 -15.55 -8.88
N HIS A 233 -10.12 -15.25 -10.11
CA HIS A 233 -9.20 -15.37 -11.23
C HIS A 233 -7.91 -14.56 -11.01
N SER A 234 -6.84 -14.86 -11.75
CA SER A 234 -5.57 -14.13 -11.68
C SER A 234 -4.94 -14.08 -10.29
N THR A 235 -4.98 -15.21 -9.60
CA THR A 235 -4.32 -15.42 -8.31
C THR A 235 -3.60 -16.78 -8.27
N LEU A 236 -2.70 -16.95 -7.30
CA LEU A 236 -2.05 -18.24 -7.05
C LEU A 236 -3.01 -19.22 -6.36
N LEU A 237 -2.81 -20.52 -6.59
CA LEU A 237 -3.69 -21.57 -6.05
C LEU A 237 -3.77 -21.56 -4.53
N CYS A 238 -2.71 -21.15 -3.82
CA CYS A 238 -2.72 -21.01 -2.36
C CYS A 238 -3.80 -20.06 -1.84
N TYR A 239 -4.19 -19.04 -2.62
CA TYR A 239 -5.24 -18.07 -2.28
C TYR A 239 -6.64 -18.57 -2.69
N LEU A 240 -6.74 -19.72 -3.37
CA LEU A 240 -8.02 -20.35 -3.70
C LEU A 240 -8.46 -21.36 -2.62
N ARG A 241 -7.70 -21.52 -1.53
CA ARG A 241 -8.01 -22.51 -0.49
C ARG A 241 -9.23 -22.13 0.33
N SER A 242 -9.91 -23.13 0.90
CA SER A 242 -11.08 -22.89 1.77
C SER A 242 -10.76 -21.99 2.96
N ALA A 243 -9.56 -22.13 3.53
CA ALA A 243 -9.13 -21.36 4.71
C ALA A 243 -8.67 -19.94 4.38
N ASN A 244 -8.27 -19.66 3.14
CA ASN A 244 -7.75 -18.34 2.79
C ASN A 244 -8.84 -17.29 2.93
N ARG A 245 -8.40 -16.11 3.36
CA ARG A 245 -9.22 -14.94 3.61
C ARG A 245 -8.45 -13.72 3.15
N MET A 246 -9.16 -12.73 2.64
CA MET A 246 -8.58 -11.45 2.30
C MET A 246 -9.45 -10.35 2.87
N GLY A 247 -8.99 -9.11 2.73
CA GLY A 247 -9.70 -7.95 3.21
C GLY A 247 -9.67 -6.87 2.14
N ALA A 248 -10.78 -6.15 2.04
CA ALA A 248 -10.89 -5.01 1.17
C ALA A 248 -11.56 -3.84 1.90
N VAL A 249 -11.16 -2.62 1.54
CA VAL A 249 -11.83 -1.42 2.01
C VAL A 249 -13.29 -1.47 1.53
N PRO A 250 -14.29 -1.18 2.38
CA PRO A 250 -15.70 -1.37 2.03
C PRO A 250 -16.15 -0.70 0.72
N GLU A 251 -15.52 0.44 0.40
CA GLU A 251 -15.79 1.25 -0.80
C GLU A 251 -14.94 0.86 -2.02
N ASP A 252 -14.05 -0.14 -1.91
CA ASP A 252 -13.23 -0.59 -3.04
C ASP A 252 -14.07 -1.43 -4.01
N LYS A 253 -13.95 -1.14 -5.30
CA LYS A 253 -14.67 -1.86 -6.36
C LYS A 253 -13.80 -2.06 -7.58
N HIS A 254 -13.60 -3.31 -7.93
CA HIS A 254 -12.73 -3.71 -9.03
C HIS A 254 -13.18 -5.06 -9.61
N TRP A 255 -12.47 -5.53 -10.63
CA TRP A 255 -12.85 -6.70 -11.43
C TRP A 255 -12.63 -8.05 -10.74
N TYR A 256 -12.09 -8.07 -9.51
CA TYR A 256 -11.85 -9.32 -8.77
C TYR A 256 -12.96 -9.69 -7.79
N ILE A 257 -13.75 -8.72 -7.31
CA ILE A 257 -14.70 -8.94 -6.21
C ILE A 257 -16.13 -8.89 -6.74
N GLY A 258 -16.88 -9.94 -6.41
CA GLY A 258 -18.33 -10.02 -6.51
C GLY A 258 -18.91 -10.47 -5.17
N PHE A 259 -20.05 -11.18 -5.21
CA PHE A 259 -20.66 -11.72 -4.00
C PHE A 259 -21.66 -12.84 -4.30
N ARG A 260 -22.06 -13.55 -3.25
CA ARG A 260 -23.23 -14.45 -3.24
C ARG A 260 -24.13 -14.12 -2.06
N VAL A 261 -25.35 -14.67 -2.07
CA VAL A 261 -26.41 -14.30 -1.12
C VAL A 261 -26.78 -15.47 -0.23
N VAL A 262 -27.02 -15.19 1.04
CA VAL A 262 -27.68 -16.07 2.00
C VAL A 262 -29.13 -15.62 2.20
N CYS A 263 -30.05 -16.58 2.27
CA CYS A 263 -31.41 -16.40 2.74
C CYS A 263 -31.55 -17.07 4.12
N GLY A 264 -31.65 -16.25 5.15
CA GLY A 264 -31.71 -16.66 6.56
C GLY A 264 -31.45 -15.45 7.46
N GLU A 265 -32.01 -15.48 8.66
CA GLU A 265 -31.74 -14.45 9.66
C GLU A 265 -30.23 -14.30 9.91
N MET A 266 -29.79 -13.09 10.26
CA MET A 266 -28.43 -12.90 10.75
C MET A 266 -28.26 -13.73 12.04
N PRO A 267 -27.16 -14.47 12.22
CA PRO A 267 -26.99 -15.26 13.43
C PRO A 267 -26.97 -14.37 14.68
N GLU A 268 -27.63 -14.82 15.76
CA GLU A 268 -27.64 -14.11 17.05
C GLU A 268 -26.34 -14.41 17.82
N THR A 269 -25.27 -13.65 17.54
CA THR A 269 -23.99 -13.80 18.26
C THR A 269 -24.09 -13.23 19.67
N ALA A 270 -23.74 -14.02 20.69
CA ALA A 270 -23.84 -13.60 22.09
C ALA A 270 -22.91 -12.41 22.45
N THR A 271 -21.76 -12.28 21.79
CA THR A 271 -20.81 -11.17 21.98
C THR A 271 -19.97 -11.00 20.72
N LEU A 272 -19.93 -9.78 20.18
CA LEU A 272 -19.02 -9.43 19.08
C LEU A 272 -17.57 -9.48 19.55
N LEU A 273 -16.66 -9.87 18.66
CA LEU A 273 -15.24 -9.73 18.96
C LEU A 273 -14.91 -8.24 19.12
N PRO A 274 -14.08 -7.87 20.12
CA PRO A 274 -13.75 -6.47 20.37
C PRO A 274 -12.99 -5.87 19.19
N ALA A 275 -12.89 -4.54 19.15
CA ALA A 275 -11.99 -3.85 18.24
C ALA A 275 -10.53 -4.34 18.41
N GLN A 276 -9.73 -4.20 17.36
CA GLN A 276 -8.33 -4.57 17.40
C GLN A 276 -7.57 -3.71 18.42
N LYS A 277 -6.57 -4.31 19.09
CA LYS A 277 -5.71 -3.59 20.03
C LYS A 277 -4.94 -2.49 19.30
N VAL A 278 -4.76 -1.36 20.00
CA VAL A 278 -3.90 -0.28 19.53
C VAL A 278 -2.46 -0.78 19.47
N ALA A 279 -1.81 -0.51 18.35
CA ALA A 279 -0.41 -0.86 18.14
C ALA A 279 0.52 -0.07 19.08
N LEU A 280 1.73 -0.58 19.33
CA LEU A 280 2.74 0.03 20.20
C LEU A 280 3.00 1.50 19.86
N TRP A 281 3.09 1.81 18.55
CA TRP A 281 3.28 3.19 18.06
C TRP A 281 2.11 4.13 18.37
N GLY A 282 0.93 3.61 18.77
CA GLY A 282 -0.24 4.36 19.22
C GLY A 282 -0.47 4.31 20.74
N CYS A 283 0.30 3.50 21.48
CA CYS A 283 0.16 3.35 22.93
C CYS A 283 0.86 4.49 23.69
N ASP A 284 0.27 4.92 24.80
CA ASP A 284 0.85 5.88 25.76
C ASP A 284 1.41 7.18 25.13
N VAL A 285 0.78 7.65 24.04
CA VAL A 285 1.22 8.85 23.30
C VAL A 285 0.75 10.12 24.02
N LYS A 286 1.69 11.02 24.30
CA LYS A 286 1.40 12.36 24.82
C LYS A 286 0.61 13.16 23.76
N GLN A 287 -0.53 13.73 24.16
CA GLN A 287 -1.34 14.59 23.28
C GLN A 287 -1.05 16.08 23.44
N VAL A 288 -0.17 16.43 24.37
CA VAL A 288 0.26 17.82 24.58
C VAL A 288 1.28 18.21 23.51
N MET A 289 1.16 19.42 22.98
CA MET A 289 2.16 19.96 22.05
C MET A 289 3.52 20.06 22.74
N ALA A 290 4.59 19.68 22.04
CA ALA A 290 5.95 19.89 22.51
C ALA A 290 6.25 21.39 22.63
N GLN A 291 7.05 21.73 23.64
CA GLN A 291 7.61 23.07 23.75
C GLN A 291 8.68 23.25 22.67
N GLN A 292 8.55 24.29 21.86
CA GLN A 292 9.59 24.67 20.91
C GLN A 292 10.80 25.22 21.66
N ASN A 293 11.97 24.64 21.39
CA ASN A 293 13.23 25.18 21.85
C ASN A 293 13.74 26.17 20.81
N VAL A 294 14.54 27.15 21.25
CA VAL A 294 15.25 28.03 20.31
C VAL A 294 16.20 27.14 19.50
N PRO A 295 16.09 27.11 18.15
CA PRO A 295 17.00 26.34 17.31
C PRO A 295 18.45 26.68 17.62
N THR A 296 19.28 25.66 17.82
CA THR A 296 20.71 25.88 18.03
C THR A 296 21.35 26.42 16.75
N THR A 297 22.13 27.49 16.88
CA THR A 297 22.94 28.02 15.78
C THR A 297 24.27 27.30 15.65
N ALA A 298 24.64 26.47 16.62
CA ALA A 298 25.81 25.63 16.54
C ALA A 298 25.55 24.44 15.60
N PRO A 299 26.53 24.04 14.77
CA PRO A 299 26.47 22.82 13.97
C PRO A 299 26.09 21.60 14.81
N TYR A 300 25.11 20.83 14.34
CA TYR A 300 24.64 19.60 14.98
C TYR A 300 24.56 18.47 13.95
N PHE A 301 25.16 17.33 14.29
CA PHE A 301 25.01 16.05 13.60
C PHE A 301 25.00 14.95 14.66
N ALA A 302 23.96 14.11 14.66
CA ALA A 302 23.86 12.97 15.56
C ALA A 302 24.27 11.68 14.86
N GLU A 303 24.71 10.71 15.66
CA GLU A 303 24.87 9.34 15.19
C GLU A 303 23.56 8.83 14.53
N PRO A 304 23.65 8.23 13.33
CA PRO A 304 22.51 7.60 12.69
C PRO A 304 22.01 6.43 13.52
N ILE A 305 20.69 6.30 13.65
CA ILE A 305 20.06 5.17 14.35
C ILE A 305 19.14 4.40 13.41
N PRO A 306 19.04 3.06 13.54
CA PRO A 306 18.11 2.30 12.72
C PRO A 306 16.66 2.53 13.16
N PHE A 307 15.75 2.70 12.20
CA PHE A 307 14.29 2.82 12.47
C PHE A 307 13.50 1.57 12.08
N VAL A 308 14.05 0.74 11.18
CA VAL A 308 13.46 -0.56 10.82
C VAL A 308 13.81 -1.58 11.90
N ARG A 309 12.93 -1.72 12.90
CA ARG A 309 13.07 -2.68 14.00
C ARG A 309 12.01 -3.77 13.91
N ILE A 310 12.24 -4.75 13.04
CA ILE A 310 11.39 -5.94 12.90
C ILE A 310 12.18 -7.14 13.42
N PRO A 311 11.61 -7.99 14.30
CA PRO A 311 12.31 -9.17 14.79
C PRO A 311 12.80 -10.10 13.66
N ASP A 312 14.01 -10.63 13.79
CA ASP A 312 14.58 -11.55 12.80
C ASP A 312 13.69 -12.78 12.59
N GLY A 313 13.52 -13.18 11.32
CA GLY A 313 12.70 -14.33 10.94
C GLY A 313 11.20 -14.06 10.92
N SER A 314 10.76 -12.81 11.11
CA SER A 314 9.34 -12.45 10.98
C SER A 314 8.83 -12.73 9.57
N ASN A 315 7.71 -13.45 9.47
CA ASN A 315 7.06 -13.87 8.23
C ASN A 315 5.53 -13.72 8.37
N GLY A 316 5.07 -12.47 8.45
CA GLY A 316 3.67 -12.12 8.68
C GLY A 316 3.39 -11.81 10.16
N PRO A 317 2.59 -10.76 10.47
CA PRO A 317 2.07 -9.76 9.53
C PRO A 317 3.15 -8.82 8.97
N LEU A 318 4.35 -8.78 9.57
CA LEU A 318 5.51 -8.04 9.06
C LEU A 318 6.64 -8.98 8.64
N TYR A 319 7.54 -8.49 7.79
CA TYR A 319 8.61 -9.27 7.17
C TYR A 319 9.97 -8.63 7.44
N SER A 320 10.89 -9.39 8.04
CA SER A 320 12.20 -8.83 8.42
C SER A 320 13.15 -8.65 7.22
N ALA A 321 12.92 -9.39 6.13
CA ALA A 321 13.88 -9.50 5.03
C ALA A 321 13.89 -8.30 4.06
N HIS A 322 12.74 -7.66 3.83
CA HIS A 322 12.62 -6.62 2.80
C HIS A 322 11.74 -5.45 3.25
N ASN A 323 12.37 -4.30 3.47
CA ASN A 323 11.75 -3.11 4.03
C ASN A 323 12.30 -1.85 3.36
N HIS A 324 11.46 -1.08 2.65
CA HIS A 324 11.85 0.23 2.10
C HIS A 324 10.66 1.08 1.65
N VAL A 325 10.92 2.13 0.85
CA VAL A 325 10.00 3.22 0.51
C VAL A 325 9.45 3.88 1.79
N PRO A 326 10.34 4.50 2.57
CA PRO A 326 9.95 5.07 3.85
C PRO A 326 9.27 6.43 3.68
N ALA A 327 8.59 6.84 4.76
CA ALA A 327 8.06 8.17 5.01
C ALA A 327 8.30 8.55 6.48
N ILE A 328 8.49 9.84 6.77
CA ILE A 328 8.72 10.34 8.13
C ILE A 328 8.03 11.68 8.35
N VAL A 329 7.52 11.89 9.56
CA VAL A 329 6.88 13.14 9.96
C VAL A 329 7.08 13.42 11.45
N GLU A 330 7.27 14.69 11.79
CA GLU A 330 7.29 15.16 13.19
C GLU A 330 5.85 15.31 13.69
N CYS A 331 5.49 14.62 14.77
CA CYS A 331 4.20 14.79 15.43
C CYS A 331 4.15 16.11 16.24
N PRO A 332 2.95 16.72 16.43
CA PRO A 332 2.79 17.92 17.27
C PRO A 332 3.36 17.81 18.69
N ASN A 333 3.41 16.60 19.25
CA ASN A 333 3.99 16.30 20.57
C ASN A 333 5.53 16.14 20.59
N GLY A 334 6.21 16.33 19.44
CA GLY A 334 7.67 16.22 19.30
C GLY A 334 8.19 14.81 18.96
N ASP A 335 7.33 13.79 18.98
CA ASP A 335 7.71 12.45 18.53
C ASP A 335 7.98 12.46 17.01
N MET A 336 8.82 11.55 16.54
CA MET A 336 8.90 11.20 15.13
C MET A 336 8.09 9.94 14.85
N PHE A 337 7.32 9.96 13.76
CA PHE A 337 6.58 8.81 13.27
C PHE A 337 7.11 8.44 11.88
N ALA A 338 7.43 7.16 11.67
CA ALA A 338 7.90 6.65 10.39
C ALA A 338 7.04 5.47 9.95
N ALA A 339 6.78 5.39 8.65
CA ALA A 339 6.08 4.28 7.99
C ALA A 339 6.83 3.86 6.73
N TRP A 340 6.75 2.58 6.36
CA TRP A 340 7.39 1.99 5.18
C TRP A 340 6.67 0.70 4.81
N TYR A 341 6.88 0.18 3.60
CA TYR A 341 6.36 -1.15 3.30
C TYR A 341 7.26 -2.26 3.83
N SER A 342 6.66 -3.39 4.17
CA SER A 342 7.31 -4.62 4.60
C SER A 342 6.81 -5.77 3.74
N CYS A 343 7.71 -6.57 3.17
CA CYS A 343 7.32 -7.66 2.28
C CYS A 343 8.35 -8.81 2.24
N VAL A 344 7.96 -9.92 1.60
CA VAL A 344 8.92 -10.90 1.08
C VAL A 344 9.28 -10.55 -0.35
N THR A 345 8.26 -10.25 -1.16
CA THR A 345 8.40 -9.80 -2.55
C THR A 345 7.66 -8.49 -2.76
N GLU A 346 8.21 -7.58 -3.57
CA GLU A 346 7.55 -6.30 -3.86
C GLU A 346 6.23 -6.47 -4.62
N ARG A 347 6.06 -7.59 -5.33
CA ARG A 347 4.94 -7.85 -6.22
C ARG A 347 3.83 -8.69 -5.57
N GLY A 348 4.11 -9.32 -4.45
CA GLY A 348 3.19 -10.27 -3.85
C GLY A 348 2.03 -9.58 -3.12
N ARG A 349 0.96 -10.35 -2.86
CA ARG A 349 -0.21 -9.88 -2.11
C ARG A 349 0.12 -9.62 -0.63
N GLU A 350 1.22 -10.20 -0.14
CA GLU A 350 1.67 -10.08 1.24
C GLU A 350 2.24 -8.70 1.62
N LEU A 351 2.52 -7.84 0.63
CA LEU A 351 3.14 -6.55 0.89
C LEU A 351 2.21 -5.66 1.73
N THR A 352 2.68 -5.31 2.91
CA THR A 352 1.95 -4.50 3.90
C THR A 352 2.75 -3.27 4.32
N LEU A 353 2.22 -2.46 5.22
CA LEU A 353 2.93 -1.33 5.83
C LEU A 353 3.27 -1.60 7.30
N ALA A 354 4.50 -1.25 7.67
CA ALA A 354 4.96 -1.17 9.04
C ALA A 354 5.06 0.30 9.47
N ALA A 355 4.93 0.54 10.78
CA ALA A 355 5.25 1.82 11.37
C ALA A 355 6.00 1.65 12.70
N SER A 356 6.77 2.68 13.05
CA SER A 356 7.44 2.81 14.33
C SER A 356 7.47 4.29 14.75
N ARG A 357 7.69 4.51 16.04
CA ARG A 357 7.78 5.83 16.66
C ARG A 357 9.10 6.00 17.40
N LEU A 358 9.68 7.19 17.28
CA LEU A 358 10.76 7.66 18.14
C LEU A 358 10.17 8.72 19.06
N ARG A 359 10.10 8.41 20.35
CA ARG A 359 9.57 9.34 21.36
C ARG A 359 10.47 10.56 21.50
N ASP A 360 9.88 11.72 21.76
CA ASP A 360 10.65 12.93 22.08
C ASP A 360 11.63 12.67 23.25
N GLY A 361 12.90 12.98 23.03
CA GLY A 361 14.00 12.72 23.97
C GLY A 361 14.52 11.27 24.03
N ALA A 362 13.94 10.32 23.29
CA ALA A 362 14.44 8.94 23.24
C ALA A 362 15.65 8.79 22.30
N SER A 363 16.49 7.80 22.59
CA SER A 363 17.68 7.47 21.79
C SER A 363 17.45 6.38 20.75
N GLU A 364 16.35 5.63 20.84
CA GLU A 364 16.03 4.51 19.96
C GLU A 364 14.57 4.53 19.50
N TRP A 365 14.32 4.04 18.29
CA TRP A 365 12.98 3.80 17.77
C TRP A 365 12.33 2.61 18.48
N GLU A 366 11.00 2.60 18.61
CA GLU A 366 10.25 1.45 19.08
C GLU A 366 10.33 0.28 18.09
N VAL A 367 9.99 -0.93 18.55
CA VAL A 367 9.78 -2.07 17.64
C VAL A 367 8.63 -1.74 16.70
N ALA A 368 8.79 -2.11 15.42
CA ALA A 368 7.79 -1.84 14.40
C ALA A 368 6.58 -2.78 14.54
N GLU A 369 5.40 -2.26 14.23
CA GLU A 369 4.15 -3.03 14.17
C GLU A 369 3.37 -2.71 12.88
N PRO A 370 2.43 -3.58 12.45
CA PRO A 370 1.56 -3.29 11.32
C PRO A 370 0.90 -1.92 11.44
N PHE A 371 0.87 -1.19 10.32
CA PHE A 371 0.35 0.17 10.29
C PHE A 371 -1.01 0.25 9.60
N TRP A 372 -1.03 -0.02 8.30
CA TRP A 372 -2.24 -0.03 7.50
C TRP A 372 -2.00 -0.87 6.25
N GLY A 373 -2.99 -1.69 5.92
CA GLY A 373 -3.02 -2.40 4.65
C GLY A 373 -4.09 -3.48 4.72
N PRO A 374 -5.05 -3.52 3.77
CA PRO A 374 -5.91 -4.68 3.66
C PRO A 374 -5.04 -5.93 3.44
N PRO A 375 -5.31 -7.03 4.15
CA PRO A 375 -4.58 -8.29 3.98
C PRO A 375 -4.82 -8.84 2.57
N ASP A 376 -3.80 -9.48 2.01
CA ASP A 376 -3.81 -10.00 0.64
C ASP A 376 -4.09 -8.98 -0.47
N ARG A 377 -3.70 -7.73 -0.20
CA ARG A 377 -3.62 -6.63 -1.17
C ARG A 377 -2.23 -6.01 -1.11
N ASN A 378 -1.59 -5.83 -2.26
CA ASN A 378 -0.30 -5.15 -2.31
C ASN A 378 -0.46 -3.66 -1.95
N ASN A 379 0.05 -3.27 -0.78
CA ASN A 379 -0.02 -1.91 -0.25
C ASN A 379 1.18 -1.06 -0.70
N HIS A 380 1.27 -0.81 -2.00
CA HIS A 380 2.48 -0.24 -2.56
C HIS A 380 2.66 1.25 -2.29
N ALA A 381 3.84 1.57 -1.74
CA ALA A 381 4.39 2.90 -1.54
C ALA A 381 3.57 3.85 -0.63
N THR A 382 4.22 4.30 0.44
CA THR A 382 3.61 5.13 1.49
C THR A 382 4.22 6.54 1.52
N SER A 383 3.41 7.52 1.92
CA SER A 383 3.85 8.90 2.18
C SER A 383 3.13 9.49 3.40
N LEU A 384 3.84 10.33 4.15
CA LEU A 384 3.36 11.02 5.36
C LEU A 384 3.61 12.51 5.23
N TRP A 385 2.67 13.33 5.68
CA TRP A 385 2.81 14.78 5.68
C TRP A 385 2.05 15.42 6.84
N ARG A 386 2.68 16.36 7.55
CA ARG A 386 2.00 17.17 8.57
C ARG A 386 1.69 18.54 8.00
N ASN A 387 0.43 18.96 8.12
CA ASN A 387 0.05 20.33 7.79
C ASN A 387 0.36 21.30 8.96
N GLU A 388 0.13 22.58 8.70
CA GLU A 388 0.43 23.70 9.60
C GLU A 388 -0.41 23.67 10.88
N ASN A 389 -1.58 23.02 10.84
CA ASN A 389 -2.47 22.84 11.99
C ASN A 389 -2.11 21.61 12.84
N GLY A 390 -1.10 20.84 12.43
CA GLY A 390 -0.64 19.66 13.14
C GLY A 390 -1.34 18.36 12.76
N ARG A 391 -2.31 18.38 11.84
CA ARG A 391 -2.92 17.17 11.27
C ARG A 391 -1.88 16.45 10.42
N ILE A 392 -1.83 15.13 10.57
CA ILE A 392 -0.92 14.27 9.82
C ILE A 392 -1.73 13.46 8.81
N TYR A 393 -1.33 13.53 7.55
CA TYR A 393 -1.91 12.78 6.45
C TYR A 393 -1.04 11.58 6.11
N HIS A 394 -1.69 10.49 5.73
CA HIS A 394 -1.07 9.28 5.18
C HIS A 394 -1.67 9.01 3.80
N PHE A 395 -0.81 8.78 2.82
CA PHE A 395 -1.18 8.42 1.46
C PHE A 395 -0.56 7.08 1.09
N ASN A 396 -1.31 6.24 0.37
CA ASN A 396 -0.80 4.95 -0.10
C ASN A 396 -1.42 4.55 -1.45
N GLY A 397 -0.66 3.81 -2.25
CA GLY A 397 -1.19 3.09 -3.40
C GLY A 397 -1.77 1.74 -2.95
N LEU A 398 -2.98 1.40 -3.37
CA LEU A 398 -3.63 0.13 -3.03
C LEU A 398 -3.91 -0.67 -4.30
N SER A 399 -3.32 -1.86 -4.44
CA SER A 399 -3.64 -2.75 -5.55
C SER A 399 -4.98 -3.45 -5.33
N ALA A 400 -5.67 -3.77 -6.43
CA ALA A 400 -6.84 -4.64 -6.44
C ALA A 400 -6.51 -6.07 -5.99
N ALA A 401 -5.24 -6.47 -6.10
CA ALA A 401 -4.74 -7.78 -5.71
C ALA A 401 -3.22 -7.73 -5.48
N ALA A 402 -2.43 -8.17 -6.46
CA ALA A 402 -0.97 -8.22 -6.42
C ALA A 402 -0.35 -7.08 -7.23
N THR A 403 0.98 -6.94 -7.14
CA THR A 403 1.82 -5.99 -7.89
C THR A 403 1.53 -4.51 -7.60
N TRP A 404 2.34 -3.64 -8.19
CA TRP A 404 2.16 -2.19 -8.19
C TRP A 404 1.76 -1.66 -9.57
N GLY A 405 1.17 -2.52 -10.40
CA GLY A 405 0.60 -2.18 -11.71
C GLY A 405 -0.45 -1.08 -11.60
N PRO A 406 -1.74 -1.43 -11.61
CA PRO A 406 -2.80 -0.48 -11.39
C PRO A 406 -3.07 -0.36 -9.88
N LEU A 407 -2.94 0.84 -9.34
CA LEU A 407 -3.21 1.13 -7.93
C LEU A 407 -4.40 2.10 -7.84
N ALA A 408 -5.21 2.00 -6.80
CA ALA A 408 -6.05 3.09 -6.32
C ALA A 408 -5.25 3.98 -5.36
N LEU A 409 -5.60 5.26 -5.24
CA LEU A 409 -4.99 6.17 -4.26
C LEU A 409 -5.87 6.33 -3.03
N VAL A 410 -5.30 6.00 -1.88
CA VAL A 410 -5.95 6.09 -0.57
C VAL A 410 -5.31 7.18 0.28
N MET A 411 -6.14 7.92 1.01
CA MET A 411 -5.74 8.91 2.00
C MET A 411 -6.40 8.62 3.35
N ARG A 412 -5.66 8.88 4.44
CA ARG A 412 -6.13 8.90 5.84
C ARG A 412 -5.50 10.08 6.57
N TYR A 413 -6.05 10.45 7.71
CA TYR A 413 -5.43 11.46 8.58
C TYR A 413 -5.53 11.11 10.05
N SER A 414 -4.66 11.71 10.86
CA SER A 414 -4.65 11.67 12.32
C SER A 414 -4.55 13.08 12.89
N ASP A 415 -5.35 13.34 13.93
CA ASP A 415 -5.38 14.61 14.68
C ASP A 415 -4.87 14.45 16.13
N ASP A 416 -4.41 13.26 16.49
CA ASP A 416 -4.03 12.87 17.85
C ASP A 416 -2.62 12.27 17.90
N ASN A 417 -1.69 12.90 17.17
CA ASN A 417 -0.28 12.50 17.11
C ASN A 417 -0.09 11.05 16.63
N CYS A 418 -0.81 10.62 15.60
CA CYS A 418 -0.75 9.26 15.02
C CYS A 418 -1.19 8.14 15.98
N VAL A 419 -2.13 8.40 16.90
CA VAL A 419 -2.73 7.34 17.75
C VAL A 419 -3.88 6.68 17.01
N THR A 420 -4.87 7.49 16.60
CA THR A 420 -5.99 7.04 15.78
C THR A 420 -5.91 7.69 14.41
N TRP A 421 -6.55 7.02 13.46
CA TRP A 421 -6.55 7.43 12.07
C TRP A 421 -7.97 7.34 11.54
N SER A 422 -8.36 8.29 10.70
CA SER A 422 -9.64 8.26 9.98
C SER A 422 -9.81 6.93 9.23
N LYS A 423 -11.06 6.59 8.87
CA LYS A 423 -11.28 5.55 7.86
C LYS A 423 -10.55 5.89 6.55
N PRO A 424 -10.09 4.89 5.79
CA PRO A 424 -9.51 5.12 4.46
C PRO A 424 -10.51 5.82 3.55
N ARG A 425 -10.05 6.85 2.83
CA ARG A 425 -10.78 7.51 1.75
C ARG A 425 -10.04 7.30 0.44
N PHE A 426 -10.71 6.80 -0.59
CA PHE A 426 -10.18 6.84 -1.94
C PHE A 426 -10.19 8.27 -2.46
N ILE A 427 -9.01 8.83 -2.74
CA ILE A 427 -8.86 10.11 -3.44
C ILE A 427 -8.79 9.91 -4.96
N SER A 428 -8.43 8.70 -5.40
CA SER A 428 -8.66 8.22 -6.76
C SER A 428 -8.98 6.72 -6.72
N PRO A 429 -10.26 6.32 -6.82
CA PRO A 429 -10.69 4.93 -6.60
C PRO A 429 -10.38 3.99 -7.77
N GLU A 430 -10.13 4.53 -8.97
CA GLU A 430 -9.82 3.71 -10.14
C GLU A 430 -8.41 3.12 -10.00
N HIS A 431 -8.31 1.79 -10.11
CA HIS A 431 -7.03 1.07 -10.12
C HIS A 431 -6.32 1.29 -11.45
N ARG A 432 -5.33 2.20 -11.49
CA ARG A 432 -4.60 2.58 -12.72
C ARG A 432 -3.18 3.08 -12.42
N LEU A 433 -2.43 3.37 -13.47
CA LEU A 433 -1.11 3.98 -13.38
C LEU A 433 -1.19 5.43 -12.83
N ARG A 434 -0.03 5.99 -12.45
CA ARG A 434 0.13 7.33 -11.84
C ARG A 434 -0.33 7.43 -10.38
N HIS A 435 -0.52 6.29 -9.73
CA HIS A 435 -1.12 6.17 -8.39
C HIS A 435 -0.14 5.53 -7.39
N MET A 436 1.17 5.59 -7.62
CA MET A 436 2.18 5.09 -6.68
C MET A 436 2.82 6.26 -5.92
N PRO A 437 2.38 6.58 -4.69
CA PRO A 437 2.92 7.71 -3.93
C PRO A 437 4.42 7.62 -3.74
N ILE A 438 5.10 8.76 -3.83
CA ILE A 438 6.53 8.86 -3.55
C ILE A 438 6.81 9.98 -2.56
N ALA A 439 8.07 10.10 -2.14
CA ALA A 439 8.48 11.17 -1.23
C ALA A 439 8.42 12.52 -1.94
N SER A 440 7.29 13.22 -1.82
CA SER A 440 7.08 14.67 -2.01
C SER A 440 5.60 14.97 -1.78
N VAL A 441 5.26 15.40 -0.56
CA VAL A 441 3.93 15.90 -0.22
C VAL A 441 4.10 17.19 0.57
N PHE A 442 3.51 18.28 0.07
CA PHE A 442 3.60 19.59 0.72
C PHE A 442 2.49 20.51 0.26
N ARG A 443 2.22 21.55 1.06
CA ARG A 443 1.34 22.64 0.69
C ARG A 443 2.11 23.70 -0.08
N ARG A 444 1.57 24.09 -1.23
CA ARG A 444 2.09 25.12 -2.13
C ARG A 444 1.72 26.51 -1.62
N GLN A 445 2.41 27.54 -2.12
CA GLN A 445 2.16 28.94 -1.77
C GLN A 445 0.75 29.42 -2.12
N ASP A 446 0.11 28.84 -3.14
CA ASP A 446 -1.28 29.12 -3.51
C ASP A 446 -2.32 28.42 -2.62
N GLY A 447 -1.87 27.63 -1.64
CA GLY A 447 -2.71 26.89 -0.69
C GLY A 447 -3.03 25.45 -1.13
N SER A 448 -2.76 25.08 -2.38
CA SER A 448 -3.01 23.73 -2.86
C SER A 448 -2.04 22.72 -2.25
N ILE A 449 -2.46 21.46 -2.11
CA ILE A 449 -1.61 20.36 -1.66
C ILE A 449 -1.11 19.59 -2.88
N LEU A 450 0.20 19.36 -2.96
CA LEU A 450 0.83 18.53 -3.99
C LEU A 450 1.17 17.15 -3.41
N LEU A 451 0.87 16.10 -4.16
CA LEU A 451 1.31 14.72 -3.94
C LEU A 451 1.98 14.20 -5.23
N ALA A 452 3.24 13.81 -5.16
CA ALA A 452 3.91 13.17 -6.30
C ALA A 452 3.67 11.66 -6.32
N CYS A 453 3.46 11.11 -7.52
CA CYS A 453 3.25 9.69 -7.76
C CYS A 453 3.98 9.21 -9.02
N ASP A 454 4.61 8.03 -8.99
CA ASP A 454 5.24 7.51 -10.21
C ASP A 454 4.22 7.20 -11.29
N ALA A 455 4.54 7.63 -12.51
CA ALA A 455 3.61 7.58 -13.63
C ALA A 455 3.47 6.18 -14.23
N VAL A 456 4.43 5.30 -13.92
CA VAL A 456 4.60 3.97 -14.48
C VAL A 456 5.12 3.01 -13.42
N THR A 457 5.09 1.72 -13.72
CA THR A 457 5.65 0.67 -12.86
C THR A 457 7.11 0.36 -13.16
N GLY A 458 7.59 0.75 -14.35
CA GLY A 458 8.95 0.53 -14.83
C GLY A 458 10.00 1.34 -14.06
N GLY A 459 11.28 1.05 -14.31
CA GLY A 459 12.39 1.84 -13.77
C GLY A 459 12.59 3.21 -14.43
N ASN A 460 11.81 3.51 -15.47
CA ASN A 460 11.85 4.70 -16.33
C ASN A 460 10.43 4.94 -16.86
N GLY A 461 10.05 6.19 -17.10
CA GLY A 461 8.75 6.58 -17.64
C GLY A 461 8.08 7.77 -16.91
N GLY A 462 8.81 8.44 -16.00
CA GLY A 462 8.38 9.67 -15.38
C GLY A 462 7.53 9.57 -14.10
N THR A 463 7.28 10.73 -13.50
CA THR A 463 6.46 10.93 -12.30
C THR A 463 5.30 11.90 -12.64
N ALA A 464 4.09 11.58 -12.21
CA ALA A 464 2.93 12.44 -12.24
C ALA A 464 2.76 13.18 -10.89
N ILE A 465 1.94 14.22 -10.87
CA ILE A 465 1.54 14.88 -9.62
C ILE A 465 0.02 14.88 -9.47
N TRP A 466 -0.43 15.00 -8.23
CA TRP A 466 -1.81 15.13 -7.83
C TRP A 466 -1.94 16.40 -7.00
N LEU A 467 -2.93 17.23 -7.32
CA LEU A 467 -3.21 18.48 -6.65
C LEU A 467 -4.57 18.44 -5.96
N SER A 468 -4.67 19.07 -4.79
CA SER A 468 -5.93 19.37 -4.12
C SER A 468 -5.98 20.85 -3.78
N ASP A 469 -7.02 21.54 -4.26
CA ASP A 469 -7.23 22.98 -4.06
C ASP A 469 -8.20 23.27 -2.89
N ASP A 470 -8.70 22.23 -2.23
CA ASP A 470 -9.76 22.26 -1.21
C ASP A 470 -9.37 21.48 0.06
N ASP A 471 -8.09 21.57 0.44
CA ASP A 471 -7.52 21.03 1.68
C ASP A 471 -7.65 19.49 1.81
N GLY A 472 -7.59 18.81 0.67
CA GLY A 472 -7.53 17.36 0.54
C GLY A 472 -8.86 16.71 0.17
N GLU A 473 -9.94 17.48 -0.02
CA GLU A 473 -11.28 16.94 -0.30
C GLU A 473 -11.43 16.36 -1.71
N THR A 474 -10.93 17.05 -2.72
CA THR A 474 -10.87 16.58 -4.11
C THR A 474 -9.45 16.66 -4.65
N TRP A 475 -9.14 15.75 -5.58
CA TRP A 475 -7.81 15.59 -6.15
C TRP A 475 -7.86 15.45 -7.67
N TYR A 476 -6.90 16.04 -8.36
CA TYR A 476 -6.76 15.90 -9.80
C TYR A 476 -5.29 15.85 -10.24
N ASP A 477 -5.03 15.19 -11.37
CA ASP A 477 -3.75 15.19 -12.05
C ASP A 477 -3.76 16.31 -13.12
N PRO A 478 -2.97 17.38 -12.98
CA PRO A 478 -2.94 18.49 -13.94
C PRO A 478 -2.39 18.09 -15.32
N GLY A 479 -1.62 16.99 -15.39
CA GLY A 479 -1.12 16.40 -16.64
C GLY A 479 -2.06 15.36 -17.25
N ALA A 480 -3.25 15.12 -16.66
CA ALA A 480 -4.17 14.10 -17.13
C ALA A 480 -4.59 14.31 -18.60
N GLY A 481 -4.57 13.21 -19.37
CA GLY A 481 -4.97 13.21 -20.78
C GLY A 481 -3.88 13.66 -21.76
N GLN A 482 -2.73 14.14 -21.28
CA GLN A 482 -1.58 14.40 -22.14
C GLN A 482 -0.87 13.10 -22.58
N PRO A 483 -0.21 13.09 -23.75
CA PRO A 483 0.55 11.94 -24.20
C PRO A 483 1.77 11.67 -23.31
N ILE A 484 2.28 10.44 -23.35
CA ILE A 484 3.56 10.07 -22.73
C ILE A 484 4.66 11.00 -23.29
N PRO A 485 5.40 11.74 -22.45
CA PRO A 485 6.41 12.68 -22.93
C PRO A 485 7.62 12.02 -23.61
N GLU A 486 8.27 12.78 -24.50
CA GLU A 486 9.64 12.50 -24.93
C GLU A 486 10.61 13.11 -23.91
N PHE A 487 11.21 12.28 -23.06
CA PHE A 487 12.14 12.71 -22.02
C PHE A 487 13.53 13.02 -22.59
N ALA A 488 13.72 14.21 -23.16
CA ALA A 488 14.98 14.68 -23.71
C ALA A 488 15.22 16.18 -23.45
N ALA A 489 16.48 16.61 -23.48
CA ALA A 489 16.86 18.01 -23.26
C ALA A 489 16.11 18.97 -24.21
N GLY A 490 15.54 20.03 -23.65
CA GLY A 490 14.79 21.05 -24.41
C GLY A 490 13.39 20.61 -24.87
N LYS A 491 12.95 19.39 -24.54
CA LYS A 491 11.57 18.93 -24.72
C LYS A 491 10.72 19.31 -23.51
N SER A 492 9.41 19.14 -23.68
CA SER A 492 8.44 19.29 -22.59
C SER A 492 7.30 18.26 -22.70
N GLY A 493 6.59 18.06 -21.61
CA GLY A 493 5.41 17.19 -21.56
C GLY A 493 4.68 17.22 -20.22
N GLY A 494 3.62 16.41 -20.11
CA GLY A 494 2.72 16.45 -18.96
C GLY A 494 3.27 15.85 -17.66
N TRP A 495 4.41 15.15 -17.70
CA TRP A 495 4.98 14.44 -16.55
C TRP A 495 6.40 14.94 -16.25
N ILE A 496 6.84 14.75 -15.01
CA ILE A 496 8.23 14.94 -14.59
C ILE A 496 9.07 13.83 -15.24
N THR A 497 10.26 14.16 -15.76
CA THR A 497 11.20 13.16 -16.26
C THR A 497 11.86 12.38 -15.11
N GLY A 498 11.87 11.05 -15.23
CA GLY A 498 12.33 10.12 -14.19
C GLY A 498 11.26 9.76 -13.18
N ILE A 499 11.34 8.54 -12.66
CA ILE A 499 10.51 8.03 -11.54
C ILE A 499 11.11 8.44 -10.20
N HIS A 500 10.39 8.23 -9.10
CA HIS A 500 10.72 8.64 -7.74
C HIS A 500 11.24 10.07 -7.65
N ALA A 501 10.61 10.99 -8.39
CA ALA A 501 11.07 12.35 -8.45
C ALA A 501 10.92 13.08 -7.10
N ALA A 502 11.97 13.79 -6.70
CA ALA A 502 11.90 14.79 -5.66
C ALA A 502 11.31 16.07 -6.25
N VAL A 503 10.31 16.66 -5.59
CA VAL A 503 9.62 17.88 -6.06
C VAL A 503 9.72 18.99 -5.01
N VAL A 504 9.96 20.22 -5.46
CA VAL A 504 9.98 21.41 -4.61
C VAL A 504 9.37 22.61 -5.33
N GLU A 505 8.73 23.50 -4.59
CA GLU A 505 8.27 24.80 -5.09
C GLU A 505 9.37 25.87 -4.93
N LEU A 506 9.58 26.63 -6.00
CA LEU A 506 10.50 27.76 -6.06
C LEU A 506 9.87 29.00 -5.44
N SER A 507 10.67 30.02 -5.09
CA SER A 507 10.15 31.23 -4.43
C SER A 507 9.16 32.02 -5.29
N ASP A 508 9.20 31.84 -6.61
CA ASP A 508 8.29 32.46 -7.58
C ASP A 508 7.05 31.60 -7.91
N GLY A 509 6.86 30.46 -7.22
CA GLY A 509 5.72 29.57 -7.40
C GLY A 509 5.88 28.54 -8.54
N ARG A 510 6.99 28.58 -9.29
CA ARG A 510 7.33 27.50 -10.22
C ARG A 510 7.65 26.22 -9.45
N LEU A 511 7.54 25.07 -10.12
CA LEU A 511 7.92 23.78 -9.55
C LEU A 511 9.23 23.29 -10.19
N MET A 512 10.10 22.70 -9.39
CA MET A 512 11.30 22.01 -9.85
C MET A 512 11.30 20.57 -9.34
N ALA A 513 11.73 19.64 -10.18
CA ALA A 513 11.85 18.23 -9.80
C ALA A 513 13.08 17.54 -10.37
N TYR A 514 13.67 16.63 -9.60
CA TYR A 514 14.76 15.73 -10.02
C TYR A 514 14.30 14.27 -9.96
N GLY A 515 14.47 13.53 -11.05
CA GLY A 515 13.99 12.15 -11.19
C GLY A 515 15.09 11.08 -11.20
N ARG A 516 14.70 9.82 -11.03
CA ARG A 516 15.52 8.62 -11.21
C ARG A 516 15.22 7.96 -12.54
N GLY A 517 16.25 7.52 -13.25
CA GLY A 517 16.07 7.02 -14.62
C GLY A 517 15.91 8.18 -15.61
N ASP A 518 15.38 7.91 -16.80
CA ASP A 518 15.11 8.91 -17.87
C ASP A 518 16.23 9.96 -18.03
N THR A 519 17.46 9.47 -17.97
CA THR A 519 18.67 10.29 -17.85
C THR A 519 18.83 11.25 -19.03
N ILE A 520 19.16 12.51 -18.74
CA ILE A 520 19.41 13.55 -19.75
C ILE A 520 20.89 13.90 -19.72
N ASP A 521 21.56 13.76 -20.86
CA ASP A 521 22.99 14.06 -21.04
C ASP A 521 23.92 13.40 -19.99
N GLY A 522 23.58 12.18 -19.57
CA GLY A 522 24.34 11.42 -18.57
C GLY A 522 24.21 11.94 -17.14
N ARG A 523 23.24 12.83 -16.87
CA ARG A 523 23.00 13.43 -15.56
C ARG A 523 21.60 13.15 -15.04
N MET A 524 21.42 13.30 -13.73
CA MET A 524 20.10 13.23 -13.12
C MET A 524 19.17 14.24 -13.81
N PRO A 525 18.00 13.80 -14.32
CA PRO A 525 17.14 14.67 -15.10
C PRO A 525 16.46 15.73 -14.22
N LYS A 526 16.41 16.97 -14.73
CA LYS A 526 15.73 18.13 -14.13
C LYS A 526 14.46 18.45 -14.93
N SER A 527 13.35 18.63 -14.22
CA SER A 527 12.09 19.14 -14.73
C SER A 527 11.75 20.47 -14.07
N VAL A 528 11.29 21.45 -14.85
CA VAL A 528 10.75 22.71 -14.33
C VAL A 528 9.37 22.97 -14.92
N SER A 529 8.41 23.36 -14.10
CA SER A 529 7.05 23.70 -14.51
C SER A 529 6.72 25.13 -14.13
N GLU A 530 6.13 25.87 -15.06
CA GLU A 530 5.69 27.27 -14.88
C GLU A 530 4.16 27.41 -14.74
N ASP A 531 3.41 26.33 -14.94
CA ASP A 531 1.95 26.34 -15.08
C ASP A 531 1.24 25.44 -14.06
N GLY A 532 1.85 25.26 -12.88
CA GLY A 532 1.31 24.45 -11.79
C GLY A 532 1.40 22.94 -12.02
N GLY A 533 2.32 22.49 -12.88
CA GLY A 533 2.62 21.09 -13.14
C GLY A 533 1.84 20.49 -14.29
N LYS A 534 1.16 21.33 -15.10
CA LYS A 534 0.49 20.87 -16.34
C LYS A 534 1.53 20.54 -17.40
N THR A 535 2.62 21.30 -17.49
CA THR A 535 3.71 21.03 -18.42
C THR A 535 5.08 21.22 -17.74
N TRP A 536 5.99 20.32 -18.08
CA TRP A 536 7.34 20.27 -17.52
C TRP A 536 8.38 20.39 -18.63
N GLN A 537 9.35 21.27 -18.45
CA GLN A 537 10.48 21.48 -19.36
C GLN A 537 11.69 20.69 -18.85
N TYR A 538 12.37 19.99 -19.76
CA TYR A 538 13.39 19.01 -19.39
C TYR A 538 14.82 19.47 -19.69
N SER A 539 15.73 19.23 -18.75
CA SER A 539 17.16 19.53 -18.86
C SER A 539 18.00 18.57 -18.00
N ALA A 540 19.31 18.56 -18.22
CA ALA A 540 20.25 17.89 -17.32
C ALA A 540 20.46 18.72 -16.04
N SER A 541 20.44 18.10 -14.87
CA SER A 541 21.00 18.72 -13.66
C SER A 541 22.54 18.61 -13.65
N GLN A 542 23.19 19.23 -12.67
CA GLN A 542 24.63 19.05 -12.45
C GLN A 542 24.98 17.76 -11.70
N PHE A 543 23.99 17.06 -11.14
CA PHE A 543 24.22 15.96 -10.22
C PHE A 543 24.35 14.60 -10.93
N PRO A 544 25.13 13.67 -10.35
CA PRO A 544 25.21 12.29 -10.82
C PRO A 544 23.84 11.60 -10.85
N VAL A 545 23.70 10.58 -11.69
CA VAL A 545 22.46 9.80 -11.78
C VAL A 545 22.26 8.92 -10.54
N VAL A 546 21.00 8.68 -10.18
CA VAL A 546 20.59 7.63 -9.23
C VAL A 546 19.91 6.48 -9.96
N SER A 547 19.89 5.28 -9.34
CA SER A 547 19.41 4.03 -9.95
C SER A 547 18.57 3.19 -8.99
N GLY A 548 18.16 1.99 -9.41
CA GLY A 548 17.38 1.06 -8.58
C GLY A 548 17.97 0.88 -7.17
N GLY A 549 17.12 0.99 -6.15
CA GLY A 549 17.53 1.02 -4.75
C GLY A 549 17.90 2.41 -4.20
N GLN A 550 17.70 3.47 -4.99
CA GLN A 550 17.91 4.85 -4.58
C GLN A 550 16.69 5.71 -4.92
N ARG A 551 16.42 6.73 -4.09
CA ARG A 551 15.49 7.84 -4.34
C ARG A 551 16.06 9.11 -3.71
N CYS A 552 16.10 10.21 -4.46
CA CYS A 552 16.50 11.52 -3.92
C CYS A 552 15.31 12.24 -3.27
N VAL A 553 15.58 13.28 -2.48
CA VAL A 553 14.54 14.12 -1.86
C VAL A 553 14.93 15.59 -1.86
N PHE A 554 13.93 16.46 -2.01
CA PHE A 554 14.04 17.88 -1.75
C PHE A 554 13.33 18.24 -0.46
N LEU A 555 13.78 19.33 0.15
CA LEU A 555 13.08 20.01 1.23
C LEU A 555 13.44 21.50 1.17
N ARG A 556 12.44 22.39 1.17
CA ARG A 556 12.70 23.80 1.47
C ARG A 556 12.87 23.94 2.98
N LEU A 557 14.07 24.29 3.42
CA LEU A 557 14.38 24.44 4.83
C LEU A 557 13.67 25.68 5.40
N GLN A 558 13.36 25.66 6.69
CA GLN A 558 12.80 26.80 7.43
C GLN A 558 13.70 28.04 7.34
N GLU A 559 15.01 27.84 7.16
CA GLU A 559 16.00 28.89 6.98
C GLU A 559 15.96 29.53 5.58
N GLY A 560 15.20 28.97 4.63
CA GLY A 560 14.97 29.51 3.29
C GLY A 560 15.54 28.67 2.12
N PRO A 561 16.79 28.18 2.19
CA PRO A 561 17.42 27.42 1.10
C PRO A 561 16.70 26.12 0.77
N ILE A 562 16.85 25.67 -0.48
CA ILE A 562 16.46 24.32 -0.91
C ILE A 562 17.58 23.36 -0.51
N PHE A 563 17.22 22.32 0.23
CA PHE A 563 18.06 21.17 0.52
C PHE A 563 17.75 20.03 -0.45
N LEU A 564 18.79 19.44 -1.04
CA LEU A 564 18.75 18.18 -1.77
C LEU A 564 19.53 17.13 -1.00
N ALA A 565 18.94 15.95 -0.79
CA ALA A 565 19.68 14.74 -0.44
C ALA A 565 19.66 13.77 -1.62
N SER A 566 20.85 13.31 -2.01
CA SER A 566 21.03 12.40 -3.15
C SER A 566 22.32 11.57 -3.01
N PHE A 567 22.66 10.79 -4.02
CA PHE A 567 23.83 9.91 -4.01
C PHE A 567 24.82 10.30 -5.10
N THR A 568 26.11 10.13 -4.84
CA THR A 568 27.18 10.46 -5.79
C THR A 568 27.20 9.61 -7.07
N GLY A 569 26.32 8.59 -7.17
CA GLY A 569 26.20 7.72 -8.33
C GLY A 569 25.25 6.56 -8.07
N SER A 570 25.27 5.58 -8.98
CA SER A 570 24.42 4.39 -8.92
C SER A 570 24.85 3.42 -7.80
N ARG A 571 23.89 2.78 -7.13
CA ARG A 571 24.19 1.77 -6.08
C ARG A 571 25.01 0.59 -6.62
N LYS A 572 24.85 0.23 -7.90
CA LYS A 572 25.56 -0.90 -8.54
C LYS A 572 26.93 -0.50 -9.08
N THR A 573 27.06 0.76 -9.47
CA THR A 573 28.29 1.37 -10.01
C THR A 573 28.54 2.65 -9.24
N PRO A 574 29.10 2.56 -8.02
CA PRO A 574 29.37 3.74 -7.21
C PRO A 574 30.27 4.69 -7.99
N GLU A 575 29.84 5.93 -8.13
CA GLU A 575 30.63 6.99 -8.75
C GLU A 575 31.15 7.94 -7.66
N THR A 576 32.29 8.55 -7.96
CA THR A 576 32.87 9.58 -7.11
C THR A 576 32.42 10.95 -7.56
N MET A 577 32.11 11.82 -6.61
CA MET A 577 31.84 13.24 -6.87
C MET A 577 32.93 14.08 -6.20
N PRO A 578 33.51 15.08 -6.87
CA PRO A 578 34.42 16.02 -6.20
C PRO A 578 33.65 16.92 -5.25
N ILE A 579 34.20 17.15 -4.06
CA ILE A 579 33.79 18.21 -3.13
C ILE A 579 35.03 19.02 -2.72
N VAL A 580 34.83 20.29 -2.38
CA VAL A 580 35.91 21.18 -1.95
C VAL A 580 35.96 21.19 -0.42
N ASP A 581 37.14 20.96 0.15
CA ASP A 581 37.38 20.96 1.58
C ASP A 581 37.71 22.36 2.15
N ASP A 582 37.89 22.45 3.47
CA ASP A 582 38.25 23.67 4.20
C ASP A 582 39.63 24.24 3.85
N SER A 583 40.46 23.47 3.14
CA SER A 583 41.76 23.87 2.60
C SER A 583 41.67 24.34 1.14
N GLY A 584 40.50 24.27 0.52
CA GLY A 584 40.27 24.62 -0.88
C GLY A 584 40.70 23.55 -1.88
N ASN A 585 40.99 22.34 -1.42
CA ASN A 585 41.36 21.20 -2.26
C ASN A 585 40.12 20.40 -2.65
N GLU A 586 40.14 19.81 -3.84
CA GLU A 586 39.11 18.86 -4.26
C GLU A 586 39.42 17.45 -3.74
N HIS A 587 38.41 16.83 -3.12
CA HIS A 587 38.44 15.45 -2.67
C HIS A 587 37.29 14.66 -3.29
N LEU A 588 37.59 13.43 -3.73
CA LEU A 588 36.59 12.53 -4.29
C LEU A 588 35.86 11.80 -3.16
N VAL A 589 34.54 11.89 -3.17
CA VAL A 589 33.67 11.24 -2.18
C VAL A 589 32.65 10.31 -2.83
N THR A 590 32.14 9.35 -2.05
CA THR A 590 31.12 8.39 -2.51
C THR A 590 29.99 8.21 -1.50
N GLY A 591 28.74 8.19 -1.96
CA GLY A 591 27.56 7.84 -1.14
C GLY A 591 26.57 9.00 -0.99
N LEU A 592 25.79 8.95 0.09
CA LEU A 592 24.77 9.93 0.43
C LEU A 592 25.39 11.31 0.70
N PHE A 593 24.93 12.32 -0.02
CA PHE A 593 25.34 13.71 0.15
C PHE A 593 24.13 14.64 0.33
N GLY A 594 24.39 15.78 0.95
CA GLY A 594 23.50 16.92 1.04
C GLY A 594 24.02 18.09 0.20
N ALA A 595 23.12 18.82 -0.45
CA ALA A 595 23.45 20.04 -1.18
C ALA A 595 22.46 21.18 -0.85
N LEU A 596 22.94 22.42 -0.80
CA LEU A 596 22.14 23.62 -0.56
C LEU A 596 22.12 24.56 -1.77
N SER A 597 20.93 25.02 -2.14
CA SER A 597 20.71 26.09 -3.12
C SER A 597 20.02 27.29 -2.49
N TYR A 598 20.55 28.48 -2.78
CA TYR A 598 20.09 29.78 -2.27
C TYR A 598 19.36 30.61 -3.33
N ASP A 599 19.35 30.15 -4.57
CA ASP A 599 18.86 30.82 -5.77
C ASP A 599 17.90 29.90 -6.54
N ASP A 600 17.08 29.14 -5.81
CA ASP A 600 16.01 28.31 -6.36
C ASP A 600 16.45 27.23 -7.36
N GLY A 601 17.60 26.61 -7.07
CA GLY A 601 18.10 25.45 -7.80
C GLY A 601 18.91 25.80 -9.06
N GLU A 602 19.28 27.07 -9.22
CA GLU A 602 20.19 27.54 -10.27
C GLU A 602 21.64 27.17 -9.93
N THR A 603 22.09 27.44 -8.69
CA THR A 603 23.41 27.02 -8.19
C THR A 603 23.31 26.26 -6.88
N TRP A 604 24.33 25.44 -6.59
CA TRP A 604 24.44 24.68 -5.34
C TRP A 604 25.80 24.90 -4.72
N SER A 605 25.85 25.68 -3.65
CA SER A 605 27.08 26.28 -3.14
C SER A 605 27.71 25.50 -1.97
N HIS A 606 26.94 24.64 -1.31
CA HIS A 606 27.42 23.84 -0.19
C HIS A 606 27.04 22.39 -0.47
N ILE A 607 28.04 21.53 -0.66
CA ILE A 607 27.88 20.11 -0.96
C ILE A 607 28.79 19.33 -0.01
N ARG A 608 28.21 18.40 0.75
CA ARG A 608 28.96 17.55 1.69
C ARG A 608 28.32 16.19 1.87
N LEU A 609 29.10 15.20 2.28
CA LEU A 609 28.56 13.89 2.66
C LEU A 609 27.68 14.00 3.91
N ILE A 610 26.61 13.20 3.96
CA ILE A 610 25.84 12.97 5.19
C ILE A 610 26.61 11.96 6.05
N SER A 611 27.57 12.48 6.81
CA SER A 611 28.48 11.71 7.67
C SER A 611 28.90 12.52 8.89
N ASP A 612 29.55 11.88 9.85
CA ASP A 612 30.11 12.54 11.05
C ASP A 612 31.51 13.14 10.82
N ASP A 613 32.05 13.08 9.60
CA ASP A 613 33.43 13.45 9.24
C ASP A 613 34.52 12.72 10.07
N GLY A 614 34.16 11.60 10.69
CA GLY A 614 35.01 10.83 11.60
C GLY A 614 35.96 9.85 10.92
N PRO A 615 36.70 9.02 11.70
CA PRO A 615 37.73 8.09 11.21
C PRO A 615 37.21 6.90 10.38
N GLY A 616 35.91 6.84 10.08
CA GLY A 616 35.28 5.72 9.42
C GLY A 616 34.73 4.71 10.41
N ARG A 617 33.42 4.39 10.31
CA ARG A 617 32.78 3.31 11.07
C ARG A 617 31.83 2.52 10.19
N GLU A 618 31.68 1.23 10.50
CA GLU A 618 30.76 0.36 9.78
C GLU A 618 29.31 0.58 10.23
N ILE A 619 28.42 0.77 9.25
CA ILE A 619 26.97 0.90 9.42
C ILE A 619 26.30 0.02 8.36
N GLU A 620 25.09 -0.45 8.62
CA GLU A 620 24.35 -1.31 7.67
C GLU A 620 23.49 -0.51 6.69
N THR A 621 23.45 -0.96 5.43
CA THR A 621 22.51 -0.51 4.40
C THR A 621 21.15 -1.22 4.53
N MET A 622 20.21 -0.82 3.68
CA MET A 622 18.86 -1.40 3.57
C MET A 622 18.80 -2.94 3.41
N ASP A 623 19.83 -3.55 2.82
CA ASP A 623 19.92 -4.99 2.57
C ASP A 623 20.87 -5.71 3.53
N GLY A 624 21.18 -5.07 4.68
CA GLY A 624 22.05 -5.63 5.70
C GLY A 624 23.53 -5.68 5.32
N ARG A 625 23.94 -5.05 4.22
CA ARG A 625 25.36 -4.98 3.84
C ARG A 625 26.04 -3.86 4.63
N PRO A 626 27.27 -4.07 5.13
CA PRO A 626 28.01 -3.00 5.77
C PRO A 626 28.49 -1.97 4.72
N PHE A 627 28.57 -0.71 5.13
CA PHE A 627 29.30 0.36 4.45
C PHE A 627 30.10 1.16 5.48
N THR A 628 31.17 1.82 5.06
CA THR A 628 31.96 2.70 5.92
C THR A 628 31.42 4.12 5.83
N MET A 629 30.90 4.65 6.93
CA MET A 629 30.56 6.08 7.05
C MET A 629 31.75 6.84 7.64
N GLY A 630 32.22 7.88 6.98
CA GLY A 630 33.29 8.76 7.47
C GLY A 630 33.65 9.83 6.44
N LEU A 631 34.86 10.37 6.54
CA LEU A 631 35.30 11.54 5.76
C LEU A 631 35.06 11.47 4.24
N ASN A 632 35.30 10.31 3.61
CA ASN A 632 35.21 10.16 2.15
C ASN A 632 34.08 9.23 1.68
N SER A 633 33.29 8.67 2.61
CA SER A 633 32.23 7.73 2.26
C SER A 633 31.00 7.85 3.16
N ALA A 634 29.82 7.75 2.56
CA ALA A 634 28.53 7.71 3.23
C ALA A 634 27.65 6.59 2.64
N GLU A 635 26.39 6.51 3.07
CA GLU A 635 25.49 5.41 2.68
C GLU A 635 25.38 5.30 1.14
N PRO A 636 25.65 4.14 0.53
CA PRO A 636 25.74 4.02 -0.92
C PRO A 636 24.38 4.00 -1.62
N GLY A 637 23.29 3.77 -0.89
CA GLY A 637 21.96 3.76 -1.48
C GLY A 637 20.85 3.49 -0.47
N GLY A 638 19.68 4.04 -0.77
CA GLY A 638 18.45 3.83 -0.02
C GLY A 638 17.35 4.71 -0.61
N TYR A 639 16.11 4.38 -0.31
CA TYR A 639 14.98 5.24 -0.60
C TYR A 639 14.90 6.31 0.47
N LEU A 640 15.10 7.57 0.11
CA LEU A 640 15.13 8.67 1.07
C LEU A 640 13.73 9.22 1.35
N ALA A 641 13.51 9.69 2.58
CA ALA A 641 12.40 10.56 3.00
C ALA A 641 12.92 11.58 4.01
N VAL A 642 12.34 12.77 4.04
CA VAL A 642 12.85 13.87 4.86
C VAL A 642 11.73 14.75 5.41
N CYS A 643 11.92 15.22 6.65
CA CYS A 643 11.18 16.36 7.21
C CYS A 643 12.13 17.22 8.06
N GLN A 644 11.72 18.45 8.37
CA GLN A 644 12.42 19.28 9.36
C GLN A 644 11.48 19.54 10.54
N ASP A 645 11.97 19.28 11.75
CA ASP A 645 11.20 19.52 12.96
C ASP A 645 11.11 21.02 13.29
N ARG A 646 10.23 21.38 14.22
CA ARG A 646 10.05 22.77 14.65
C ARG A 646 11.27 23.37 15.39
N ASN A 647 12.27 22.56 15.74
CA ASN A 647 13.53 23.00 16.35
C ASN A 647 14.64 23.20 15.30
N GLY A 648 14.35 23.04 14.00
CA GLY A 648 15.29 23.23 12.91
C GLY A 648 16.16 22.00 12.61
N ILE A 649 15.88 20.85 13.22
CA ILE A 649 16.57 19.59 12.94
C ILE A 649 15.96 18.95 11.69
N VAL A 650 16.82 18.65 10.73
CA VAL A 650 16.49 17.85 9.54
C VAL A 650 16.56 16.38 9.93
N HIS A 651 15.45 15.68 9.73
CA HIS A 651 15.30 14.25 9.89
C HIS A 651 15.29 13.60 8.51
N LEU A 652 16.42 13.02 8.12
CA LEU A 652 16.57 12.30 6.86
C LEU A 652 16.61 10.80 7.16
N ILE A 653 15.63 10.06 6.66
CA ILE A 653 15.67 8.59 6.72
C ILE A 653 15.97 8.00 5.36
N SER A 654 16.85 7.00 5.34
CA SER A 654 17.00 6.08 4.22
C SER A 654 16.04 4.90 4.40
N SER A 655 16.30 3.76 3.77
CA SER A 655 15.50 2.55 4.01
C SER A 655 15.90 1.79 5.28
N LYS A 656 16.88 2.26 6.04
CA LYS A 656 17.25 1.67 7.34
C LYS A 656 17.69 2.70 8.37
N GLN A 657 18.44 3.71 7.96
CA GLN A 657 19.09 4.66 8.85
C GLN A 657 18.30 5.95 9.01
N HIS A 658 18.34 6.54 10.20
CA HIS A 658 17.79 7.86 10.53
C HIS A 658 18.91 8.83 10.90
N TYR A 659 19.19 9.75 9.98
CA TYR A 659 20.15 10.85 10.13
C TYR A 659 19.47 12.09 10.70
N ARG A 660 20.15 12.77 11.63
CA ARG A 660 19.66 13.99 12.27
C ARG A 660 20.76 15.03 12.30
N PHE A 661 20.51 16.17 11.69
CA PHE A 661 21.45 17.28 11.58
C PHE A 661 20.72 18.60 11.40
N ASN A 662 21.39 19.73 11.57
CA ASN A 662 20.76 21.04 11.36
C ASN A 662 21.37 21.79 10.17
N TYR A 663 20.73 22.90 9.79
CA TYR A 663 21.20 23.78 8.73
C TYR A 663 22.61 24.33 8.97
N ALA A 664 22.97 24.63 10.23
CA ALA A 664 24.31 25.12 10.58
C ALA A 664 25.40 24.09 10.22
N TRP A 665 25.14 22.80 10.42
CA TRP A 665 26.04 21.72 10.01
C TRP A 665 26.08 21.56 8.49
N LEU A 666 24.95 21.62 7.78
CA LEU A 666 24.91 21.54 6.32
C LEU A 666 25.76 22.62 5.63
N LYS A 667 25.91 23.78 6.28
CA LYS A 667 26.72 24.90 5.81
C LYS A 667 28.22 24.78 6.07
N GLU A 668 28.66 23.88 6.94
CA GLU A 668 30.09 23.77 7.16
C GLU A 668 30.76 23.21 5.91
N VAL A 669 31.93 23.76 5.59
CA VAL A 669 32.79 23.19 4.57
C VAL A 669 33.32 21.85 5.09
N PRO A 670 33.32 20.78 4.26
CA PRO A 670 33.92 19.50 4.62
C PRO A 670 35.36 19.69 5.14
N PRO A 671 35.76 19.03 6.23
CA PRO A 671 37.11 19.20 6.74
C PRO A 671 38.15 18.52 5.84
N SER A 672 39.35 19.09 5.75
CA SER A 672 40.49 18.50 5.00
C SER A 672 41.09 17.24 5.66
N ALA A 673 40.75 16.99 6.92
CA ALA A 673 41.20 15.85 7.70
C ALA A 673 40.10 15.37 8.66
N VAL A 674 40.24 14.13 9.14
CA VAL A 674 39.33 13.52 10.11
C VAL A 674 39.16 14.41 11.35
N ARG A 675 37.90 14.68 11.74
CA ARG A 675 37.59 15.31 13.02
C ARG A 675 37.72 14.27 14.14
N THR A 676 38.60 14.52 15.11
CA THR A 676 38.84 13.64 16.28
C THR A 676 37.87 13.87 17.41
#